data_AF-A0A7Y8I311-F1
#
_entry.id   AF-A0A7Y8I311-F1
#
_cell.length_a   1.000
_cell.length_b   1.000
_cell.length_c   1.000
_cell.angle_alpha   90.00
_cell.angle_beta   90.00
_cell.angle_gamma   90.00
#
_symmetry.space_group_name_H-M   'P 1'
#
loop_
_entity.id
_entity.type
_entity.pdbx_description
1 polymer ?
#
loop_
_entity_poly.entity_id
_entity_poly.type
_entity_poly.pdbx_seq_one_letter_code
_entity_poly.pdbx_strand_id
1 'polypeptide(L)'
;MKHLIARLCAFLAVLSCTLSAQMPPGVQRDDWEEINFEFNSSVLTDGFPSLLRLADLLARNSGFRVRLDGHTDSIGTEKYNEKLSQKRAETVKVFLEKYGARPSQIEVVPRGKRNPKVENSSRTNRWINRRVQLTVLDQTGKIIGAGGVGEAIKAMQAVCPDYSQTLAEILKKLDKLDDINRAIAAIAADNARLRSDLDAIKGGQQQLARAAAESQPHPPAPRAATPEEVRKTITETLDSQRDPRFAILGLNAGVDNDGKLTFTGRGRYFAHFKDSFAIQAQGEYLHFNERKEGQFDLGLVSRFARRGQAGAFTSFKHIGLYGMDSGATLGQFAGTLDYIFSRGRVGFFGTKGFLNNQVMKTRFISRNIYEQTYASIVDQAGASTAISIFGNSMVEANLGALFVKGGSNKPGATIRFTQPLSKYLALTLEGGWNETYVSSNTNGRFVAGLLFGNFAAPKEYLASDKPVPVDIPRVRYELLTKRVRTGNDAPVADAGPDQIGVAAGAITLDGSASFDPDGDPITFQWDQVSGPGVDISGRNTAKASFQAAAGQSYSFRLTVKDDHNSMSLARVTVTTKEVPKVVIQRFNANPAVIEPGKTSVLSWQVLNADEVEISGIGKVNNAAGTTQVAPAQTTTYRLTARNKAGEATETVTVTVQEPVIPQVRILSFQGTPASINFGESSSLVWETENADTVTIDGIGTVRPTGTAAVSPQQTTTYRITASNKAGSVSTTTTITVTRPGAPRILAFTADPIEILEGESATLSWRVEQGATEVSISGLGPQTLAGSARVTPAATTTYILTARSSGGEATASVTIKVLPPVRIISFTANPSTLAKPGDSAKLTWETSGATEITLTGAGSVSATGSLDVKPAQTTTYTLIARNSRSTVTSSVTVTVSPGTQPPGPGTGSNNAPIIRSNVLEFFTTDVPNHVFDFSASSDPDGDKLAFDLRLVENQQFGGASIVDRGNGVFNVTILGGGGAYHFKLTVSDGRGGTSVKEYRIHYSGPRAPNP
;
A
#
# COMPACT_ATOMS: atom_id res chain seq x y z
N MET A 1 82.41 -37.33 -19.58
CA MET A 1 80.94 -37.49 -19.41
C MET A 1 80.48 -37.36 -17.94
N LYS A 2 81.14 -37.98 -16.93
CA LYS A 2 80.78 -37.79 -15.50
C LYS A 2 81.01 -36.37 -14.93
N HIS A 3 81.99 -35.59 -15.42
CA HIS A 3 82.18 -34.19 -15.01
C HIS A 3 81.32 -33.16 -15.76
N LEU A 4 80.68 -33.54 -16.87
CA LEU A 4 79.71 -32.69 -17.57
C LEU A 4 78.31 -32.83 -16.94
N ILE A 5 77.99 -34.00 -16.38
CA ILE A 5 76.74 -34.27 -15.65
C ILE A 5 76.73 -33.55 -14.28
N ALA A 6 77.88 -33.45 -13.59
CA ALA A 6 77.97 -32.73 -12.32
C ALA A 6 77.86 -31.19 -12.47
N ARG A 7 78.26 -30.62 -13.61
CA ARG A 7 78.09 -29.17 -13.90
C ARG A 7 76.73 -28.85 -14.50
N LEU A 8 76.07 -29.80 -15.17
CA LEU A 8 74.70 -29.64 -15.67
C LEU A 8 73.65 -29.70 -14.53
N CYS A 9 73.91 -30.45 -13.45
CA CYS A 9 73.03 -30.44 -12.27
C CYS A 9 73.16 -29.19 -11.38
N ALA A 10 74.28 -28.45 -11.44
CA ALA A 10 74.45 -27.19 -10.71
C ALA A 10 73.95 -25.96 -11.49
N PHE A 11 73.88 -26.02 -12.84
CA PHE A 11 73.38 -24.94 -13.68
C PHE A 11 71.84 -24.98 -13.87
N LEU A 12 71.21 -26.13 -13.62
CA LEU A 12 69.74 -26.30 -13.60
C LEU A 12 69.07 -25.90 -12.28
N ALA A 13 69.85 -25.56 -11.24
CA ALA A 13 69.34 -25.10 -9.94
C ALA A 13 69.26 -23.56 -9.78
N VAL A 14 69.69 -22.78 -10.78
CA VAL A 14 69.77 -21.30 -10.68
C VAL A 14 68.92 -20.57 -11.74
N LEU A 15 68.17 -21.28 -12.58
CA LEU A 15 67.31 -20.67 -13.61
C LEU A 15 65.80 -20.82 -13.32
N SER A 16 65.40 -20.53 -12.07
CA SER A 16 63.99 -20.39 -11.67
C SER A 16 63.77 -19.23 -10.71
N CYS A 17 64.49 -18.13 -10.92
CA CYS A 17 64.25 -16.90 -10.16
C CYS A 17 64.57 -15.69 -11.05
N THR A 18 63.54 -15.15 -11.73
CA THR A 18 63.31 -13.72 -12.05
C THR A 18 62.26 -13.60 -13.17
N LEU A 19 60.98 -13.64 -12.81
CA LEU A 19 59.94 -12.72 -13.29
C LEU A 19 58.70 -12.90 -12.39
N SER A 20 58.82 -12.43 -11.16
CA SER A 20 57.68 -12.17 -10.28
C SER A 20 57.85 -10.77 -9.71
N ALA A 21 57.01 -9.86 -10.16
CA ALA A 21 56.72 -8.54 -9.60
C ALA A 21 55.38 -8.13 -10.23
N GLN A 22 54.28 -7.82 -9.54
CA GLN A 22 54.09 -7.41 -8.15
C GLN A 22 52.90 -8.15 -7.52
N MET A 23 53.06 -8.62 -6.28
CA MET A 23 51.95 -8.84 -5.34
C MET A 23 52.30 -8.15 -4.01
N PRO A 24 51.32 -7.56 -3.29
CA PRO A 24 51.56 -6.92 -1.99
C PRO A 24 52.04 -7.93 -0.94
N PRO A 25 52.81 -7.50 0.09
CA PRO A 25 53.33 -8.41 1.10
C PRO A 25 52.19 -8.91 2.01
N GLY A 26 51.94 -10.22 1.98
CA GLY A 26 50.99 -10.90 2.88
C GLY A 26 50.06 -11.96 2.24
N VAL A 27 50.14 -12.20 0.92
CA VAL A 27 49.24 -13.15 0.23
C VAL A 27 50.05 -14.31 -0.35
N GLN A 28 49.70 -15.55 0.01
CA GLN A 28 50.32 -16.75 -0.58
C GLN A 28 49.54 -17.17 -1.84
N ARG A 29 50.23 -17.85 -2.76
CA ARG A 29 49.68 -18.30 -4.06
C ARG A 29 48.43 -19.20 -3.95
N ASP A 30 48.21 -19.79 -2.77
CA ASP A 30 47.09 -20.68 -2.45
C ASP A 30 45.79 -19.93 -2.06
N ASP A 31 45.82 -18.60 -1.96
CA ASP A 31 44.66 -17.79 -1.55
C ASP A 31 43.73 -17.40 -2.72
N TRP A 32 44.06 -17.78 -3.97
CA TRP A 32 43.39 -17.27 -5.18
C TRP A 32 42.75 -18.28 -6.13
N GLU A 33 42.54 -19.53 -5.73
CA GLU A 33 41.82 -20.47 -6.60
C GLU A 33 40.30 -20.31 -6.48
N GLU A 34 39.79 -19.19 -7.02
CA GLU A 34 38.38 -19.07 -7.38
C GLU A 34 38.15 -19.66 -8.78
N ILE A 35 37.06 -20.41 -8.93
CA ILE A 35 36.70 -21.00 -10.23
C ILE A 35 36.02 -19.92 -11.05
N ASN A 36 36.78 -19.24 -11.90
CA ASN A 36 36.28 -18.19 -12.79
C ASN A 36 35.96 -18.71 -14.19
N PHE A 37 35.07 -18.00 -14.88
CA PHE A 37 34.60 -18.35 -16.23
C PHE A 37 34.74 -17.20 -17.19
N GLU A 38 35.06 -17.55 -18.44
CA GLU A 38 35.03 -16.63 -19.57
C GLU A 38 33.65 -16.00 -19.77
N PHE A 39 33.64 -14.83 -20.45
CA PHE A 39 32.40 -14.14 -20.77
C PHE A 39 31.48 -15.06 -21.57
N ASN A 40 30.21 -15.09 -21.16
CA ASN A 40 29.18 -15.93 -21.78
C ASN A 40 29.50 -17.46 -21.82
N SER A 41 30.44 -17.93 -21.01
CA SER A 41 30.89 -19.33 -21.02
C SER A 41 30.53 -20.06 -19.73
N SER A 42 30.29 -21.37 -19.84
CA SER A 42 30.21 -22.33 -18.73
C SER A 42 31.28 -23.42 -18.84
N VAL A 43 32.25 -23.25 -19.74
CA VAL A 43 33.38 -24.15 -19.91
C VAL A 43 34.40 -23.89 -18.80
N LEU A 44 34.81 -24.96 -18.12
CA LEU A 44 35.86 -24.92 -17.11
C LEU A 44 37.22 -24.85 -17.81
N THR A 45 37.96 -23.76 -17.61
CA THR A 45 39.28 -23.52 -18.25
C THR A 45 40.44 -23.53 -17.25
N ASP A 46 40.15 -23.46 -15.95
CA ASP A 46 41.14 -23.38 -14.87
C ASP A 46 40.59 -24.05 -13.59
N GLY A 47 41.42 -24.19 -12.55
CA GLY A 47 41.06 -24.76 -11.24
C GLY A 47 41.07 -26.30 -11.20
N PHE A 48 41.59 -26.96 -12.24
CA PHE A 48 41.63 -28.43 -12.35
C PHE A 48 42.36 -29.14 -11.20
N PRO A 49 43.57 -28.72 -10.77
CA PRO A 49 44.30 -29.41 -9.71
C PRO A 49 43.54 -29.45 -8.38
N SER A 50 42.87 -28.34 -8.04
CA SER A 50 42.19 -28.20 -6.77
C SER A 50 40.78 -28.77 -6.78
N LEU A 51 40.10 -28.72 -7.92
CA LEU A 51 38.89 -29.51 -8.10
C LEU A 51 39.16 -31.02 -8.03
N LEU A 52 40.29 -31.49 -8.56
CA LEU A 52 40.69 -32.90 -8.47
C LEU A 52 40.98 -33.30 -7.01
N ARG A 53 41.65 -32.43 -6.26
CA ARG A 53 41.89 -32.61 -4.82
C ARG A 53 40.59 -32.61 -4.01
N LEU A 54 39.66 -31.68 -4.31
CA LEU A 54 38.36 -31.64 -3.66
C LEU A 54 37.52 -32.90 -3.98
N ALA A 55 37.56 -33.39 -5.23
CA ALA A 55 36.88 -34.62 -5.62
C ALA A 55 37.41 -35.85 -4.86
N ASP A 56 38.73 -36.00 -4.69
CA ASP A 56 39.33 -37.08 -3.90
C ASP A 56 38.94 -36.98 -2.41
N LEU A 57 38.91 -35.77 -1.85
CA LEU A 57 38.45 -35.55 -0.47
C LEU A 57 36.97 -35.90 -0.27
N LEU A 58 36.10 -35.54 -1.19
CA LEU A 58 34.67 -35.88 -1.14
C LEU A 58 34.43 -37.38 -1.33
N ALA A 59 35.18 -38.01 -2.23
CA ALA A 59 35.10 -39.46 -2.50
C ALA A 59 35.39 -40.29 -1.24
N ARG A 60 36.37 -39.86 -0.44
CA ARG A 60 36.81 -40.56 0.78
C ARG A 60 35.99 -40.22 2.01
N ASN A 61 35.29 -39.09 2.00
CA ASN A 61 34.53 -38.62 3.15
C ASN A 61 33.06 -38.38 2.75
N SER A 62 32.29 -39.47 2.72
CA SER A 62 30.88 -39.46 2.28
C SER A 62 29.94 -38.60 3.14
N GLY A 63 30.42 -38.14 4.30
CA GLY A 63 29.68 -37.29 5.22
C GLY A 63 29.69 -35.81 4.90
N PHE A 64 30.64 -35.33 4.09
CA PHE A 64 30.67 -33.92 3.68
C PHE A 64 29.82 -33.71 2.43
N ARG A 65 29.15 -32.56 2.38
CA ARG A 65 28.43 -32.06 1.22
C ARG A 65 29.02 -30.74 0.77
N VAL A 66 28.89 -30.41 -0.51
CA VAL A 66 29.36 -29.17 -1.10
C VAL A 66 28.21 -28.54 -1.88
N ARG A 67 27.91 -27.29 -1.57
CA ARG A 67 27.02 -26.43 -2.35
C ARG A 67 27.85 -25.58 -3.30
N LEU A 68 27.44 -25.55 -4.57
CA LEU A 68 28.05 -24.80 -5.66
C LEU A 68 27.13 -23.65 -6.04
N ASP A 69 27.49 -22.44 -5.63
CA ASP A 69 26.78 -21.21 -5.96
C ASP A 69 27.36 -20.61 -7.25
N GLY A 70 26.61 -20.69 -8.36
CA GLY A 70 27.02 -20.14 -9.65
C GLY A 70 26.69 -18.65 -9.76
N HIS A 71 27.64 -17.82 -10.21
CA HIS A 71 27.46 -16.38 -10.39
C HIS A 71 27.81 -15.92 -11.83
N THR A 72 27.21 -14.80 -12.24
CA THR A 72 27.51 -14.08 -13.49
C THR A 72 27.91 -12.63 -13.20
N ASP A 73 28.36 -11.93 -14.25
CA ASP A 73 28.44 -10.46 -14.23
C ASP A 73 27.06 -9.83 -14.48
N SER A 74 27.01 -8.49 -14.54
CA SER A 74 25.77 -7.74 -14.71
C SER A 74 25.23 -7.72 -16.15
N ILE A 75 25.97 -8.26 -17.13
CA ILE A 75 25.61 -8.16 -18.55
C ILE A 75 24.59 -9.25 -18.90
N GLY A 76 23.49 -8.85 -19.53
CA GLY A 76 22.40 -9.75 -19.93
C GLY A 76 21.18 -9.73 -19.01
N THR A 77 20.09 -10.35 -19.49
CA THR A 77 18.83 -10.42 -18.75
C THR A 77 18.95 -11.30 -17.51
N GLU A 78 18.11 -11.07 -16.51
CA GLU A 78 18.15 -11.85 -15.27
C GLU A 78 17.92 -13.34 -15.51
N LYS A 79 16.90 -13.69 -16.31
CA LYS A 79 16.58 -15.07 -16.70
C LYS A 79 17.72 -15.76 -17.47
N TYR A 80 18.47 -15.01 -18.29
CA TYR A 80 19.64 -15.55 -18.99
C TYR A 80 20.78 -15.86 -18.02
N ASN A 81 21.09 -14.89 -17.15
CA ASN A 81 22.17 -15.01 -16.19
C ASN A 81 21.90 -16.10 -15.14
N GLU A 82 20.65 -16.28 -14.74
CA GLU A 82 20.23 -17.40 -13.89
C GLU A 82 20.54 -18.75 -14.53
N LYS A 83 20.15 -18.95 -15.80
CA LYS A 83 20.47 -20.17 -16.57
C LYS A 83 21.99 -20.37 -16.78
N LEU A 84 22.72 -19.30 -17.09
CA LEU A 84 24.17 -19.39 -17.31
C LEU A 84 24.90 -19.74 -16.00
N SER A 85 24.46 -19.14 -14.89
CA SER A 85 25.01 -19.44 -13.57
C SER A 85 24.77 -20.89 -13.14
N GLN A 86 23.59 -21.43 -13.46
CA GLN A 86 23.26 -22.84 -13.25
C GLN A 86 24.22 -23.74 -14.03
N LYS A 87 24.39 -23.49 -15.33
CA LYS A 87 25.29 -24.27 -16.19
C LYS A 87 26.74 -24.28 -15.67
N ARG A 88 27.24 -23.16 -15.15
CA ARG A 88 28.59 -23.07 -14.58
C ARG A 88 28.77 -23.97 -13.36
N ALA A 89 27.83 -23.90 -12.43
CA ALA A 89 27.85 -24.74 -11.24
C ALA A 89 27.64 -26.23 -11.60
N GLU A 90 26.82 -26.53 -12.61
CA GLU A 90 26.67 -27.89 -13.17
C GLU A 90 27.97 -28.41 -13.81
N THR A 91 28.72 -27.58 -14.54
CA THR A 91 30.04 -27.98 -15.08
C THR A 91 31.00 -28.39 -13.97
N VAL A 92 31.05 -27.63 -12.88
CA VAL A 92 31.89 -27.97 -11.71
C VAL A 92 31.40 -29.25 -11.03
N LYS A 93 30.08 -29.43 -10.88
CA LYS A 93 29.49 -30.67 -10.36
C LYS A 93 29.90 -31.89 -11.19
N VAL A 94 29.72 -31.83 -12.52
CA VAL A 94 30.08 -32.92 -13.43
C VAL A 94 31.57 -33.27 -13.32
N PHE A 95 32.43 -32.26 -13.16
CA PHE A 95 33.84 -32.49 -12.93
C PHE A 95 34.09 -33.24 -11.62
N LEU A 96 33.53 -32.77 -10.50
CA LEU A 96 33.70 -33.42 -9.19
C LEU A 96 33.17 -34.86 -9.18
N GLU A 97 32.02 -35.12 -9.81
CA GLU A 97 31.44 -36.46 -9.96
C GLU A 97 32.33 -37.38 -10.77
N LYS A 98 32.84 -36.90 -11.91
CA LYS A 98 33.73 -37.67 -12.80
C LYS A 98 34.99 -38.14 -12.08
N TYR A 99 35.48 -37.38 -11.10
CA TYR A 99 36.71 -37.68 -10.37
C TYR A 99 36.49 -38.18 -8.94
N GLY A 100 35.26 -38.60 -8.60
CA GLY A 100 34.99 -39.48 -7.45
C GLY A 100 34.01 -38.96 -6.40
N ALA A 101 33.58 -37.70 -6.46
CA ALA A 101 32.56 -37.19 -5.54
C ALA A 101 31.19 -37.85 -5.84
N ARG A 102 30.41 -38.20 -4.81
CA ARG A 102 29.08 -38.79 -5.03
C ARG A 102 28.07 -37.69 -5.40
N PRO A 103 27.12 -37.94 -6.32
CA PRO A 103 26.09 -36.96 -6.68
C PRO A 103 25.29 -36.44 -5.49
N SER A 104 25.05 -37.29 -4.48
CA SER A 104 24.32 -36.94 -3.25
C SER A 104 25.08 -35.95 -2.34
N GLN A 105 26.38 -35.74 -2.59
CA GLN A 105 27.20 -34.80 -1.85
C GLN A 105 27.20 -33.40 -2.47
N ILE A 106 26.63 -33.19 -3.67
CA ILE A 106 26.77 -31.93 -4.41
C ILE A 106 25.41 -31.27 -4.65
N GLU A 107 25.25 -30.06 -4.14
CA GLU A 107 24.11 -29.18 -4.38
C GLU A 107 24.50 -28.06 -5.34
N VAL A 108 23.65 -27.71 -6.29
CA VAL A 108 23.88 -26.59 -7.24
C VAL A 108 22.84 -25.51 -6.99
N VAL A 109 23.30 -24.27 -6.83
CA VAL A 109 22.44 -23.10 -6.60
C VAL A 109 22.76 -22.00 -7.61
N PRO A 110 21.83 -21.63 -8.52
CA PRO A 110 22.03 -20.50 -9.41
C PRO A 110 21.84 -19.18 -8.67
N ARG A 111 22.82 -18.28 -8.73
CA ARG A 111 22.70 -16.92 -8.21
C ARG A 111 22.53 -15.87 -9.31
N GLY A 112 22.78 -16.23 -10.57
CA GLY A 112 22.78 -15.30 -11.68
C GLY A 112 23.68 -14.09 -11.40
N LYS A 113 23.17 -12.90 -11.71
CA LYS A 113 23.86 -11.62 -11.46
C LYS A 113 23.66 -11.07 -10.04
N ARG A 114 22.98 -11.81 -9.16
CA ARG A 114 22.69 -11.39 -7.79
C ARG A 114 23.95 -11.54 -6.92
N ASN A 115 24.10 -10.66 -5.94
CA ASN A 115 25.23 -10.62 -5.00
C ASN A 115 26.61 -10.62 -5.70
N PRO A 116 26.92 -9.56 -6.49
CA PRO A 116 28.25 -9.43 -7.09
C PRO A 116 29.31 -9.31 -5.99
N LYS A 117 30.46 -9.96 -6.18
CA LYS A 117 31.59 -9.90 -5.24
C LYS A 117 32.29 -8.55 -5.27
N VAL A 118 32.34 -7.95 -6.46
CA VAL A 118 32.88 -6.61 -6.71
C VAL A 118 31.94 -5.84 -7.63
N GLU A 119 31.95 -4.51 -7.60
CA GLU A 119 31.13 -3.69 -8.49
C GLU A 119 31.42 -3.98 -9.98
N ASN A 120 30.40 -4.08 -10.83
CA ASN A 120 30.57 -4.46 -12.25
C ASN A 120 31.12 -3.33 -13.16
N SER A 121 31.82 -2.36 -12.57
CA SER A 121 32.31 -1.11 -13.19
C SER A 121 33.40 -1.33 -14.25
N SER A 122 34.19 -2.40 -14.17
CA SER A 122 35.31 -2.67 -15.09
C SER A 122 35.28 -4.08 -15.67
N ARG A 123 36.01 -4.29 -16.79
CA ARG A 123 36.16 -5.63 -17.41
C ARG A 123 36.77 -6.64 -16.42
N THR A 124 37.74 -6.19 -15.62
CA THR A 124 38.39 -6.98 -14.57
C THR A 124 37.41 -7.33 -13.45
N ASN A 125 36.59 -6.38 -13.00
CA ASN A 125 35.61 -6.67 -11.94
C ASN A 125 34.51 -7.61 -12.42
N ARG A 126 34.07 -7.48 -13.67
CA ARG A 126 33.13 -8.42 -14.28
C ARG A 126 33.72 -9.83 -14.37
N TRP A 127 35.02 -9.97 -14.65
CA TRP A 127 35.71 -11.27 -14.60
C TRP A 127 35.65 -11.92 -13.21
N ILE A 128 35.91 -11.15 -12.15
CA ILE A 128 35.83 -11.63 -10.76
C ILE A 128 34.42 -12.11 -10.40
N ASN A 129 33.38 -11.45 -10.94
CA ASN A 129 32.00 -11.84 -10.68
C ASN A 129 31.54 -13.11 -11.42
N ARG A 130 32.19 -13.47 -12.54
CA ARG A 130 31.92 -14.71 -13.27
C ARG A 130 32.61 -15.89 -12.58
N ARG A 131 32.02 -16.39 -11.49
CA ARG A 131 32.63 -17.42 -10.63
C ARG A 131 31.66 -18.51 -10.18
N VAL A 132 32.20 -19.61 -9.68
CA VAL A 132 31.46 -20.57 -8.83
C VAL A 132 32.07 -20.52 -7.43
N GLN A 133 31.24 -20.25 -6.44
CA GLN A 133 31.60 -20.26 -5.02
C GLN A 133 31.21 -21.61 -4.41
N LEU A 134 32.06 -22.15 -3.54
CA LEU A 134 31.86 -23.44 -2.90
C LEU A 134 31.59 -23.24 -1.41
N THR A 135 30.56 -23.92 -0.91
CA THR A 135 30.23 -23.97 0.52
C THR A 135 30.24 -25.43 0.97
N VAL A 136 31.15 -25.79 1.87
CA VAL A 136 31.25 -27.14 2.42
C VAL A 136 30.40 -27.24 3.68
N LEU A 137 29.65 -28.33 3.77
CA LEU A 137 28.74 -28.67 4.85
C LEU A 137 29.19 -30.02 5.46
N ASP A 138 29.16 -30.13 6.77
CA ASP A 138 29.36 -31.42 7.46
C ASP A 138 28.09 -32.30 7.45
N GLN A 139 28.17 -33.46 8.11
CA GLN A 139 27.08 -34.44 8.21
C GLN A 139 25.80 -33.88 8.88
N THR A 140 25.94 -32.83 9.68
CA THR A 140 24.85 -32.17 10.39
C THR A 140 24.25 -31.00 9.60
N GLY A 141 24.83 -30.67 8.44
CA GLY A 141 24.44 -29.52 7.62
C GLY A 141 25.06 -28.21 8.09
N LYS A 142 26.05 -28.24 9.00
CA LYS A 142 26.76 -27.04 9.44
C LYS A 142 27.81 -26.65 8.40
N ILE A 143 27.87 -25.36 8.06
CA ILE A 143 28.89 -24.82 7.17
C ILE A 143 30.24 -24.88 7.89
N ILE A 144 31.20 -25.58 7.28
CA ILE A 144 32.57 -25.70 7.79
C ILE A 144 33.57 -24.87 6.98
N GLY A 145 33.20 -24.44 5.76
CA GLY A 145 33.97 -23.50 4.94
C GLY A 145 33.15 -22.95 3.78
N ALA A 146 33.36 -21.68 3.42
CA ALA A 146 32.69 -21.02 2.30
C ALA A 146 33.63 -20.08 1.56
N GLY A 147 33.78 -20.24 0.23
CA GLY A 147 34.72 -19.45 -0.57
C GLY A 147 35.12 -20.11 -1.88
N GLY A 148 36.37 -19.90 -2.31
CA GLY A 148 36.97 -20.62 -3.44
C GLY A 148 37.29 -22.08 -3.12
N VAL A 149 37.81 -22.84 -4.10
CA VAL A 149 38.08 -24.27 -3.91
C VAL A 149 39.18 -24.51 -2.86
N GLY A 150 40.16 -23.61 -2.75
CA GLY A 150 41.20 -23.65 -1.73
C GLY A 150 40.65 -23.55 -0.29
N GLU A 151 39.71 -22.63 -0.05
CA GLU A 151 39.08 -22.46 1.27
C GLU A 151 38.21 -23.66 1.65
N ALA A 152 37.49 -24.24 0.68
CA ALA A 152 36.74 -25.47 0.88
C ALA A 152 37.65 -26.65 1.29
N ILE A 153 38.83 -26.77 0.66
CA ILE A 153 39.81 -27.81 0.99
C ILE A 153 40.41 -27.57 2.39
N LYS A 154 40.86 -26.35 2.70
CA LYS A 154 41.42 -26.00 4.03
C LYS A 154 40.42 -26.32 5.15
N ALA A 155 39.15 -25.97 4.94
CA ALA A 155 38.08 -26.26 5.89
C ALA A 155 37.86 -27.76 6.13
N MET A 156 37.85 -28.57 5.06
CA MET A 156 37.73 -30.03 5.21
C MET A 156 38.96 -30.64 5.89
N GLN A 157 40.17 -30.15 5.58
CA GLN A 157 41.42 -30.64 6.16
C GLN A 157 41.55 -30.28 7.65
N ALA A 158 41.01 -29.16 8.10
CA ALA A 158 40.99 -28.78 9.52
C ALA A 158 40.10 -29.71 10.37
N VAL A 159 39.10 -30.34 9.75
CA VAL A 159 38.15 -31.25 10.42
C VAL A 159 38.60 -32.72 10.31
N CYS A 160 39.44 -33.06 9.32
CA CYS A 160 40.00 -34.40 9.12
C CYS A 160 41.55 -34.34 9.06
N PRO A 161 42.25 -34.45 10.20
CA PRO A 161 43.68 -34.14 10.29
C PRO A 161 44.62 -35.16 9.59
N ASP A 162 44.10 -36.27 9.06
CA ASP A 162 44.92 -37.37 8.54
C ASP A 162 45.36 -37.19 7.06
N TYR A 163 45.49 -35.94 6.59
CA TYR A 163 45.79 -35.65 5.17
C TYR A 163 46.94 -34.65 5.00
N SER A 164 48.17 -35.12 5.25
CA SER A 164 49.38 -34.55 4.68
C SER A 164 49.92 -35.45 3.56
N GLN A 165 49.35 -35.34 2.36
CA GLN A 165 49.99 -35.88 1.16
C GLN A 165 50.12 -34.79 0.10
N THR A 166 51.36 -34.62 -0.35
CA THR A 166 51.80 -33.57 -1.26
C THR A 166 51.22 -33.73 -2.67
N LEU A 167 51.02 -32.59 -3.35
CA LEU A 167 50.64 -32.39 -4.76
C LEU A 167 51.24 -33.42 -5.77
N ALA A 168 52.39 -34.01 -5.44
CA ALA A 168 53.06 -35.06 -6.20
C ALA A 168 52.25 -36.36 -6.36
N GLU A 169 51.44 -36.77 -5.38
CA GLU A 169 50.68 -38.03 -5.48
C GLU A 169 49.41 -37.90 -6.34
N ILE A 170 48.86 -36.69 -6.44
CA ILE A 170 47.70 -36.36 -7.29
C ILE A 170 48.13 -36.27 -8.77
N LEU A 171 49.31 -35.70 -9.05
CA LEU A 171 49.92 -35.75 -10.39
C LEU A 171 50.20 -37.20 -10.82
N LYS A 172 50.51 -38.10 -9.88
CA LYS A 172 50.72 -39.53 -10.12
C LYS A 172 49.45 -40.28 -10.56
N LYS A 173 48.25 -39.79 -10.21
CA LYS A 173 46.97 -40.34 -10.71
C LYS A 173 46.64 -39.86 -12.13
N LEU A 174 47.27 -38.79 -12.61
CA LEU A 174 47.12 -38.29 -13.98
C LEU A 174 48.15 -38.90 -14.95
N ASP A 175 49.27 -39.40 -14.42
CA ASP A 175 50.31 -40.08 -15.19
C ASP A 175 50.00 -41.58 -15.37
N LYS A 176 49.10 -41.88 -16.31
CA LYS A 176 49.05 -43.20 -16.98
C LYS A 176 50.26 -43.41 -17.92
N LEU A 177 51.45 -43.03 -17.45
CA LEU A 177 52.74 -43.18 -18.11
C LEU A 177 53.50 -44.39 -17.56
N ASP A 178 53.25 -44.81 -16.31
CA ASP A 178 53.89 -45.99 -15.70
C ASP A 178 53.39 -47.34 -16.25
N ASP A 179 52.19 -47.38 -16.83
CA ASP A 179 51.69 -48.59 -17.51
C ASP A 179 52.30 -48.74 -18.91
N ILE A 180 52.68 -47.62 -19.55
CA ILE A 180 53.44 -47.62 -20.81
C ILE A 180 54.92 -47.94 -20.54
N ASN A 181 55.51 -47.43 -19.45
CA ASN A 181 56.88 -47.78 -19.06
C ASN A 181 57.00 -49.24 -18.58
N ARG A 182 55.98 -49.81 -17.92
CA ARG A 182 55.93 -51.26 -17.63
C ARG A 182 55.72 -52.10 -18.89
N ALA A 183 54.93 -51.63 -19.86
CA ALA A 183 54.84 -52.27 -21.17
C ALA A 183 56.16 -52.21 -21.95
N ILE A 184 56.91 -51.10 -21.87
CA ILE A 184 58.24 -50.94 -22.48
C ILE A 184 59.29 -51.80 -21.77
N ALA A 185 59.24 -51.93 -20.44
CA ALA A 185 60.13 -52.82 -19.68
C ALA A 185 59.83 -54.32 -19.92
N ALA A 186 58.56 -54.69 -20.10
CA ALA A 186 58.15 -56.03 -20.52
C ALA A 186 58.61 -56.33 -21.97
N ILE A 187 58.49 -55.37 -22.88
CA ILE A 187 59.00 -55.47 -24.26
C ILE A 187 60.53 -55.49 -24.31
N ALA A 188 61.22 -54.83 -23.36
CA ALA A 188 62.68 -54.91 -23.24
C ALA A 188 63.16 -56.27 -22.67
N ALA A 189 62.39 -56.87 -21.76
CA ALA A 189 62.65 -58.22 -21.24
C ALA A 189 62.37 -59.31 -22.31
N ASP A 190 61.31 -59.16 -23.10
CA ASP A 190 61.02 -60.05 -24.23
C ASP A 190 62.07 -59.92 -25.35
N ASN A 191 62.61 -58.72 -25.60
CA ASN A 191 63.73 -58.51 -26.54
C ASN A 191 65.07 -59.09 -26.03
N ALA A 192 65.27 -59.21 -24.71
CA ALA A 192 66.45 -59.88 -24.16
C ALA A 192 66.32 -61.41 -24.26
N ARG A 193 65.10 -61.95 -24.09
CA ARG A 193 64.79 -63.38 -24.29
C ARG A 193 64.94 -63.80 -25.76
N LEU A 194 64.42 -62.99 -26.68
CA LEU A 194 64.57 -63.20 -28.13
C LEU A 194 66.02 -63.10 -28.61
N ARG A 195 66.89 -62.33 -27.94
CA ARG A 195 68.34 -62.31 -28.22
C ARG A 195 69.05 -63.58 -27.74
N SER A 196 68.66 -64.12 -26.58
CA SER A 196 69.16 -65.42 -26.09
C SER A 196 68.76 -66.58 -27.01
N ASP A 197 67.53 -66.56 -27.52
CA ASP A 197 67.04 -67.57 -28.47
C ASP A 197 67.72 -67.46 -29.85
N LEU A 198 68.07 -66.22 -30.28
CA LEU A 198 68.82 -65.97 -31.52
C LEU A 198 70.29 -66.45 -31.44
N ASP A 199 70.94 -66.33 -30.28
CA ASP A 199 72.30 -66.81 -30.05
C ASP A 199 72.35 -68.35 -29.93
N ALA A 200 71.31 -68.99 -29.38
CA ALA A 200 71.15 -70.44 -29.37
C ALA A 200 70.96 -71.02 -30.80
N ILE A 201 70.22 -70.32 -31.66
CA ILE A 201 70.02 -70.72 -33.08
C ILE A 201 71.29 -70.50 -33.92
N LYS A 202 72.07 -69.44 -33.66
CA LYS A 202 73.37 -69.20 -34.31
C LYS A 202 74.43 -70.24 -33.92
N GLY A 203 74.42 -70.71 -32.66
CA GLY A 203 75.28 -71.81 -32.20
C GLY A 203 74.96 -73.14 -32.90
N GLY A 204 73.67 -73.44 -33.11
CA GLY A 204 73.22 -74.62 -33.86
C GLY A 204 73.57 -74.59 -35.34
N GLN A 205 73.53 -73.42 -35.99
CA GLN A 205 73.94 -73.27 -37.40
C GLN A 205 75.47 -73.39 -37.60
N GLN A 206 76.29 -73.06 -36.61
CA GLN A 206 77.76 -73.24 -36.69
C GLN A 206 78.23 -74.69 -36.47
N GLN A 207 77.43 -75.54 -35.82
CA GLN A 207 77.70 -76.99 -35.72
C GLN A 207 77.29 -77.77 -36.98
N LEU A 208 76.22 -77.34 -37.68
CA LEU A 208 75.83 -77.89 -38.98
C LEU A 208 76.77 -77.49 -40.13
N ALA A 209 77.42 -76.32 -40.03
CA ALA A 209 78.40 -75.85 -41.03
C ALA A 209 79.77 -76.54 -40.94
N ARG A 210 80.11 -77.21 -39.83
CA ARG A 210 81.36 -77.96 -39.67
C ARG A 210 81.28 -79.42 -40.15
N ALA A 211 80.09 -79.91 -40.50
CA ALA A 211 79.87 -81.28 -40.97
C ALA A 211 79.80 -81.42 -42.51
N ALA A 212 79.98 -80.34 -43.28
CA ALA A 212 79.77 -80.33 -44.73
C ALA A 212 81.01 -79.88 -45.55
N ALA A 213 82.21 -79.90 -44.97
CA ALA A 213 83.43 -79.41 -45.62
C ALA A 213 84.59 -80.43 -45.59
N GLU A 214 84.36 -81.65 -46.10
CA GLU A 214 85.44 -82.56 -46.55
C GLU A 214 85.02 -83.30 -47.83
N SER A 215 85.35 -82.73 -49.01
CA SER A 215 85.79 -83.47 -50.23
C SER A 215 85.93 -82.53 -51.44
N GLN A 216 87.12 -82.57 -52.05
CA GLN A 216 87.72 -81.91 -53.24
C GLN A 216 86.91 -82.01 -54.59
N PRO A 217 87.43 -81.64 -55.80
CA PRO A 217 88.15 -80.45 -56.34
C PRO A 217 87.60 -79.90 -57.72
N HIS A 218 88.23 -78.84 -58.28
CA HIS A 218 88.12 -78.18 -59.63
C HIS A 218 88.15 -79.12 -60.89
N PRO A 219 87.93 -78.71 -62.19
CA PRO A 219 87.95 -77.40 -62.94
C PRO A 219 86.85 -77.31 -64.09
N PRO A 220 86.97 -76.63 -65.28
CA PRO A 220 87.65 -75.41 -65.78
C PRO A 220 86.69 -74.35 -66.45
N ALA A 221 87.23 -73.20 -66.86
CA ALA A 221 86.53 -72.08 -67.54
C ALA A 221 86.32 -72.26 -69.06
N PRO A 222 85.32 -71.57 -69.67
CA PRO A 222 85.45 -71.13 -71.06
C PRO A 222 84.97 -69.70 -71.40
N ARG A 223 85.81 -69.06 -72.25
CA ARG A 223 85.54 -68.06 -73.32
C ARG A 223 85.23 -66.59 -72.95
N ALA A 224 86.06 -65.69 -73.47
CA ALA A 224 85.90 -64.23 -73.40
C ALA A 224 84.79 -63.73 -74.33
N ALA A 225 83.85 -62.96 -73.75
CA ALA A 225 82.72 -62.34 -74.44
C ALA A 225 83.12 -61.02 -75.13
N THR A 226 82.39 -60.63 -76.18
CA THR A 226 82.59 -59.37 -76.92
C THR A 226 82.28 -58.13 -76.06
N PRO A 227 82.78 -56.92 -76.36
CA PRO A 227 82.50 -55.72 -75.54
C PRO A 227 81.02 -55.38 -75.35
N GLU A 228 80.16 -55.71 -76.31
CA GLU A 228 78.69 -55.54 -76.19
C GLU A 228 78.05 -56.63 -75.33
N GLU A 229 78.48 -57.89 -75.44
CA GLU A 229 78.01 -58.98 -74.58
C GLU A 229 78.51 -58.82 -73.14
N VAL A 230 79.74 -58.31 -72.95
CA VAL A 230 80.28 -57.91 -71.65
C VAL A 230 79.49 -56.74 -71.09
N ARG A 231 79.14 -55.73 -71.89
CA ARG A 231 78.26 -54.64 -71.43
C ARG A 231 76.88 -55.14 -71.07
N LYS A 232 76.24 -55.96 -71.90
CA LYS A 232 74.91 -56.50 -71.64
C LYS A 232 74.90 -57.39 -70.39
N THR A 233 75.87 -58.29 -70.26
CA THR A 233 76.01 -59.18 -69.09
C THR A 233 76.38 -58.40 -67.84
N ILE A 234 77.28 -57.41 -67.92
CA ILE A 234 77.60 -56.50 -66.80
C ILE A 234 76.35 -55.70 -66.42
N THR A 235 75.58 -55.19 -67.37
CA THR A 235 74.35 -54.42 -67.11
C THR A 235 73.25 -55.30 -66.50
N GLU A 236 73.03 -56.52 -66.99
CA GLU A 236 72.05 -57.47 -66.44
C GLU A 236 72.47 -57.98 -65.05
N THR A 237 73.77 -58.18 -64.81
CA THR A 237 74.32 -58.59 -63.51
C THR A 237 74.36 -57.41 -62.52
N LEU A 238 74.62 -56.18 -62.99
CA LEU A 238 74.50 -54.95 -62.20
C LEU A 238 73.03 -54.71 -61.81
N ASP A 239 72.10 -54.79 -62.76
CA ASP A 239 70.68 -54.49 -62.55
C ASP A 239 70.04 -55.47 -61.57
N SER A 240 70.34 -56.78 -61.67
CA SER A 240 69.83 -57.80 -60.72
C SER A 240 70.39 -57.66 -59.31
N GLN A 241 71.61 -57.11 -59.14
CA GLN A 241 72.18 -56.79 -57.83
C GLN A 241 71.74 -55.40 -57.31
N ARG A 242 71.22 -54.51 -58.17
CA ARG A 242 70.91 -53.09 -57.91
C ARG A 242 69.43 -52.75 -57.72
N ASP A 243 68.51 -53.72 -57.75
CA ASP A 243 67.07 -53.45 -57.66
C ASP A 243 66.46 -53.76 -56.27
N PRO A 244 66.89 -53.12 -55.15
CA PRO A 244 66.00 -53.06 -54.01
C PRO A 244 64.89 -52.10 -54.37
N ARG A 245 63.73 -52.68 -54.64
CA ARG A 245 62.51 -51.90 -54.90
C ARG A 245 62.19 -50.94 -53.77
N PHE A 246 62.74 -51.12 -52.57
CA PHE A 246 62.58 -50.26 -51.41
C PHE A 246 63.93 -49.77 -50.84
N ALA A 247 64.02 -48.49 -50.50
CA ALA A 247 65.16 -47.89 -49.82
C ALA A 247 64.71 -46.91 -48.72
N ILE A 248 65.39 -46.93 -47.58
CA ILE A 248 65.22 -45.91 -46.52
C ILE A 248 66.19 -44.78 -46.84
N LEU A 249 65.65 -43.69 -47.36
CA LEU A 249 66.38 -42.52 -47.85
C LEU A 249 66.80 -41.53 -46.75
N GLY A 250 66.55 -41.85 -45.48
CA GLY A 250 66.99 -41.08 -44.35
C GLY A 250 66.21 -41.38 -43.09
N LEU A 251 66.91 -41.80 -42.03
CA LEU A 251 66.49 -41.61 -40.64
C LEU A 251 67.37 -40.50 -40.08
N ASN A 252 66.86 -39.27 -40.12
CA ASN A 252 67.63 -38.08 -39.85
C ASN A 252 67.14 -37.40 -38.57
N ALA A 253 68.08 -36.91 -37.76
CA ALA A 253 67.81 -36.09 -36.59
C ALA A 253 68.65 -34.81 -36.65
N GLY A 254 68.14 -33.71 -36.12
CA GLY A 254 68.87 -32.45 -36.09
C GLY A 254 68.05 -31.34 -35.50
N VAL A 255 68.30 -30.10 -35.93
CA VAL A 255 67.65 -28.91 -35.40
C VAL A 255 67.03 -28.06 -36.50
N ASP A 256 65.95 -27.37 -36.16
CA ASP A 256 65.41 -26.30 -36.98
C ASP A 256 66.14 -24.96 -36.72
N ASN A 257 65.68 -23.89 -37.38
CA ASN A 257 66.28 -22.56 -37.27
C ASN A 257 66.23 -21.96 -35.85
N ASP A 258 65.33 -22.46 -35.00
CA ASP A 258 65.20 -22.02 -33.60
C ASP A 258 66.01 -22.91 -32.64
N GLY A 259 66.80 -23.86 -33.18
CA GLY A 259 67.56 -24.83 -32.39
C GLY A 259 66.69 -25.95 -31.80
N LYS A 260 65.42 -26.08 -32.20
CA LYS A 260 64.52 -27.11 -31.68
C LYS A 260 64.74 -28.42 -32.43
N LEU A 261 64.65 -29.53 -31.70
CA LEU A 261 64.88 -30.87 -32.22
C LEU A 261 63.87 -31.22 -33.33
N THR A 262 64.36 -31.80 -34.42
CA THR A 262 63.56 -32.30 -35.53
C THR A 262 64.00 -33.70 -35.94
N PHE A 263 63.02 -34.51 -36.37
CA PHE A 263 63.23 -35.84 -36.91
C PHE A 263 62.61 -35.95 -38.29
N THR A 264 63.32 -36.55 -39.24
CA THR A 264 62.78 -36.88 -40.57
C THR A 264 63.00 -38.35 -40.89
N GLY A 265 61.94 -39.03 -41.29
CA GLY A 265 62.01 -40.37 -41.88
C GLY A 265 61.59 -40.32 -43.35
N ARG A 266 62.41 -40.84 -44.26
CA ARG A 266 62.08 -40.92 -45.69
C ARG A 266 62.26 -42.34 -46.23
N GLY A 267 61.25 -42.85 -46.91
CA GLY A 267 61.30 -44.11 -47.65
C GLY A 267 60.96 -43.91 -49.12
N ARG A 268 61.56 -44.70 -49.99
CA ARG A 268 61.28 -44.70 -51.43
C ARG A 268 61.04 -46.12 -51.92
N TYR A 269 60.02 -46.26 -52.75
CA TYR A 269 59.82 -47.39 -53.62
C TYR A 269 60.11 -46.99 -55.07
N PHE A 270 60.89 -47.79 -55.79
CA PHE A 270 61.20 -47.55 -57.21
C PHE A 270 61.25 -48.90 -57.93
N ALA A 271 60.44 -49.06 -58.97
CA ALA A 271 60.37 -50.32 -59.71
C ALA A 271 60.11 -50.07 -61.20
N HIS A 272 60.91 -50.72 -62.05
CA HIS A 272 60.70 -50.73 -63.49
C HIS A 272 59.56 -51.69 -63.85
N PHE A 273 58.77 -51.33 -64.86
CA PHE A 273 57.73 -52.22 -65.41
C PHE A 273 57.82 -52.36 -66.94
N LYS A 274 58.66 -51.54 -67.59
CA LYS A 274 59.14 -51.65 -68.97
C LYS A 274 60.54 -51.03 -69.05
N ASP A 275 61.27 -51.26 -70.13
CA ASP A 275 62.65 -50.74 -70.27
C ASP A 275 62.74 -49.22 -70.15
N SER A 276 61.74 -48.49 -70.64
CA SER A 276 61.70 -47.02 -70.58
C SER A 276 60.84 -46.46 -69.45
N PHE A 277 60.23 -47.27 -68.58
CA PHE A 277 59.28 -46.79 -67.57
C PHE A 277 59.46 -47.39 -66.18
N ALA A 278 59.35 -46.55 -65.15
CA ALA A 278 59.36 -46.93 -63.76
C ALA A 278 58.24 -46.23 -62.98
N ILE A 279 57.75 -46.91 -61.93
CA ILE A 279 56.93 -46.31 -60.89
C ILE A 279 57.85 -45.86 -59.77
N GLN A 280 57.63 -44.66 -59.26
CA GLN A 280 58.30 -44.14 -58.07
C GLN A 280 57.26 -43.71 -57.05
N ALA A 281 57.37 -44.21 -55.84
CA ALA A 281 56.61 -43.74 -54.69
C ALA A 281 57.55 -43.32 -53.56
N GLN A 282 57.21 -42.27 -52.82
CA GLN A 282 57.98 -41.82 -51.66
C GLN A 282 57.05 -41.53 -50.49
N GLY A 283 57.49 -41.89 -49.30
CA GLY A 283 56.87 -41.50 -48.04
C GLY A 283 57.85 -40.70 -47.22
N GLU A 284 57.45 -39.54 -46.73
CA GLU A 284 58.25 -38.70 -45.86
C GLU A 284 57.44 -38.30 -44.62
N TYR A 285 58.03 -38.48 -43.44
CA TYR A 285 57.49 -37.99 -42.19
C TYR A 285 58.46 -36.98 -41.58
N LEU A 286 57.97 -35.79 -41.28
CA LEU A 286 58.72 -34.71 -40.65
C LEU A 286 58.08 -34.40 -39.30
N HIS A 287 58.89 -34.46 -38.25
CA HIS A 287 58.51 -34.04 -36.91
C HIS A 287 59.32 -32.82 -36.52
N PHE A 288 58.64 -31.77 -36.10
CA PHE A 288 59.19 -30.59 -35.46
C PHE A 288 58.43 -30.35 -34.15
N ASN A 289 58.94 -29.48 -33.29
CA ASN A 289 58.37 -29.23 -31.96
C ASN A 289 56.87 -28.86 -31.99
N GLU A 290 56.45 -28.02 -32.94
CA GLU A 290 55.07 -27.50 -33.03
C GLU A 290 54.33 -27.93 -34.29
N ARG A 291 54.94 -28.78 -35.12
CA ARG A 291 54.36 -29.25 -36.38
C ARG A 291 54.75 -30.68 -36.70
N LYS A 292 53.79 -31.45 -37.22
CA LYS A 292 53.97 -32.80 -37.73
C LYS A 292 53.48 -32.83 -39.18
N GLU A 293 54.27 -33.41 -40.07
CA GLU A 293 53.95 -33.45 -41.48
C GLU A 293 54.19 -34.85 -42.04
N GLY A 294 53.23 -35.36 -42.79
CA GLY A 294 53.38 -36.58 -43.58
C GLY A 294 53.19 -36.25 -45.05
N GLN A 295 54.12 -36.63 -45.91
CA GLN A 295 54.01 -36.53 -47.35
C GLN A 295 54.04 -37.92 -47.97
N PHE A 296 53.17 -38.12 -48.95
CA PHE A 296 53.19 -39.27 -49.82
C PHE A 296 53.19 -38.81 -51.28
N ASP A 297 54.13 -39.35 -52.04
CA ASP A 297 54.33 -39.05 -53.44
C ASP A 297 54.16 -40.32 -54.26
N LEU A 298 53.49 -40.22 -55.40
CA LEU A 298 53.34 -41.31 -56.35
C LEU A 298 53.44 -40.76 -57.77
N GLY A 299 54.25 -41.41 -58.60
CA GLY A 299 54.40 -40.98 -59.98
C GLY A 299 55.09 -41.98 -60.88
N LEU A 300 55.17 -41.58 -62.14
CA LEU A 300 55.81 -42.32 -63.21
C LEU A 300 57.07 -41.59 -63.66
N VAL A 301 58.10 -42.36 -63.96
CA VAL A 301 59.35 -41.88 -64.54
C VAL A 301 59.56 -42.56 -65.88
N SER A 302 59.79 -41.74 -66.92
CA SER A 302 60.03 -42.20 -68.29
C SER A 302 61.42 -41.81 -68.77
N ARG A 303 62.17 -42.78 -69.27
CA ARG A 303 63.49 -42.63 -69.89
C ARG A 303 63.32 -42.60 -71.40
N PHE A 304 63.13 -41.42 -71.97
CA PHE A 304 62.84 -41.25 -73.40
C PHE A 304 64.10 -41.15 -74.28
N ALA A 305 65.27 -40.90 -73.67
CA ALA A 305 66.55 -40.91 -74.34
C ALA A 305 67.67 -41.32 -73.37
N ARG A 306 68.81 -41.79 -73.89
CA ARG A 306 69.99 -42.13 -73.07
C ARG A 306 70.44 -41.01 -72.13
N ARG A 307 70.18 -39.75 -72.46
CA ARG A 307 70.46 -38.60 -71.59
C ARG A 307 69.24 -37.87 -71.09
N GLY A 308 68.02 -38.27 -71.49
CA GLY A 308 66.78 -37.55 -71.19
C GLY A 308 65.82 -38.40 -70.38
N GLN A 309 65.30 -37.84 -69.30
CA GLN A 309 64.30 -38.48 -68.45
C GLN A 309 63.24 -37.47 -68.02
N ALA A 310 61.98 -37.90 -67.91
CA ALA A 310 60.89 -37.07 -67.42
C ALA A 310 60.14 -37.79 -66.30
N GLY A 311 59.56 -37.03 -65.39
CA GLY A 311 58.75 -37.54 -64.29
C GLY A 311 57.45 -36.77 -64.14
N ALA A 312 56.39 -37.47 -63.75
CA ALA A 312 55.09 -36.87 -63.42
C ALA A 312 54.59 -37.46 -62.11
N PHE A 313 54.25 -36.61 -61.15
CA PHE A 313 53.94 -36.98 -59.78
C PHE A 313 52.67 -36.31 -59.28
N THR A 314 51.94 -37.05 -58.45
CA THR A 314 50.95 -36.49 -57.54
C THR A 314 51.47 -36.65 -56.12
N SER A 315 51.36 -35.59 -55.33
CA SER A 315 51.89 -35.50 -53.98
C SER A 315 50.79 -35.06 -53.05
N PHE A 316 50.63 -35.76 -51.93
CA PHE A 316 49.72 -35.39 -50.86
C PHE A 316 50.51 -35.12 -49.59
N LYS A 317 50.22 -34.01 -48.92
CA LYS A 317 50.83 -33.66 -47.65
C LYS A 317 49.75 -33.44 -46.60
N HIS A 318 49.80 -34.20 -45.52
CA HIS A 318 49.02 -33.94 -44.33
C HIS A 318 49.86 -33.17 -43.32
N ILE A 319 49.32 -32.08 -42.78
CA ILE A 319 49.96 -31.23 -41.78
C ILE A 319 49.10 -31.16 -40.52
N GLY A 320 49.74 -31.38 -39.38
CA GLY A 320 49.17 -31.15 -38.05
C GLY A 320 50.01 -30.10 -37.32
N LEU A 321 49.38 -29.02 -36.89
CA LEU A 321 50.05 -27.90 -36.22
C LEU A 321 49.52 -27.76 -34.80
N TYR A 322 50.41 -27.49 -33.85
CA TYR A 322 50.02 -27.21 -32.47
C TYR A 322 49.16 -25.94 -32.40
N GLY A 323 48.07 -25.98 -31.64
CA GLY A 323 47.16 -24.84 -31.47
C GLY A 323 46.15 -24.60 -32.61
N MET A 324 46.05 -25.51 -33.57
CA MET A 324 44.99 -25.56 -34.59
C MET A 324 43.87 -26.53 -34.18
N ASP A 325 42.65 -26.28 -34.67
CA ASP A 325 41.47 -27.11 -34.36
C ASP A 325 41.48 -28.44 -35.16
N SER A 326 42.12 -28.43 -36.33
CA SER A 326 42.21 -29.58 -37.24
C SER A 326 43.50 -29.58 -38.06
N GLY A 327 43.87 -30.75 -38.58
CA GLY A 327 44.93 -30.89 -39.57
C GLY A 327 44.45 -30.53 -40.98
N ALA A 328 45.38 -30.31 -41.90
CA ALA A 328 45.07 -30.02 -43.31
C ALA A 328 45.74 -31.03 -44.24
N THR A 329 45.01 -31.47 -45.27
CA THR A 329 45.55 -32.30 -46.36
C THR A 329 45.65 -31.47 -47.63
N LEU A 330 46.87 -31.32 -48.14
CA LEU A 330 47.20 -30.55 -49.34
C LEU A 330 47.60 -31.49 -50.48
N GLY A 331 47.41 -31.07 -51.72
CA GLY A 331 47.64 -31.89 -52.91
C GLY A 331 48.27 -31.09 -54.05
N GLN A 332 49.33 -31.66 -54.65
CA GLN A 332 50.13 -31.04 -55.70
C GLN A 332 50.38 -31.98 -56.87
N PHE A 333 50.37 -31.46 -58.10
CA PHE A 333 50.99 -32.10 -59.25
C PHE A 333 52.42 -31.57 -59.43
N ALA A 334 53.37 -32.44 -59.75
CA ALA A 334 54.73 -32.06 -60.09
C ALA A 334 55.16 -32.72 -61.40
N GLY A 335 55.79 -31.94 -62.28
CA GLY A 335 56.47 -32.43 -63.48
C GLY A 335 57.97 -32.19 -63.36
N THR A 336 58.78 -33.16 -63.80
CA THR A 336 60.24 -33.06 -63.82
C THR A 336 60.80 -33.40 -65.19
N LEU A 337 61.91 -32.76 -65.56
CA LEU A 337 62.67 -33.04 -66.78
C LEU A 337 64.16 -33.02 -66.45
N ASP A 338 64.82 -34.17 -66.59
CA ASP A 338 66.20 -34.41 -66.18
C ASP A 338 67.10 -34.69 -67.40
N TYR A 339 68.26 -34.03 -67.42
CA TYR A 339 69.40 -34.35 -68.25
C TYR A 339 70.43 -35.15 -67.46
N ILE A 340 70.77 -36.35 -67.94
CA ILE A 340 71.72 -37.26 -67.30
C ILE A 340 73.05 -37.22 -68.05
N PHE A 341 74.13 -37.08 -67.29
CA PHE A 341 75.51 -37.04 -67.78
C PHE A 341 76.40 -38.00 -66.97
N SER A 342 77.68 -38.11 -67.35
CA SER A 342 78.59 -39.15 -66.83
C SER A 342 78.87 -39.09 -65.32
N ARG A 343 78.56 -37.98 -64.66
CA ARG A 343 78.79 -37.79 -63.21
C ARG A 343 77.49 -37.55 -62.42
N GLY A 344 76.33 -37.56 -63.08
CA GLY A 344 75.06 -37.32 -62.40
C GLY A 344 73.92 -36.88 -63.30
N ARG A 345 72.97 -36.15 -62.70
CA ARG A 345 71.82 -35.56 -63.39
C ARG A 345 71.59 -34.12 -62.94
N VAL A 346 71.09 -33.31 -63.85
CA VAL A 346 70.53 -31.98 -63.59
C VAL A 346 69.16 -31.91 -64.22
N GLY A 347 68.18 -31.33 -63.55
CA GLY A 347 66.82 -31.26 -64.07
C GLY A 347 66.07 -30.04 -63.60
N PHE A 348 64.92 -29.81 -64.23
CA PHE A 348 63.99 -28.75 -63.89
C PHE A 348 62.68 -29.37 -63.42
N PHE A 349 61.97 -28.65 -62.56
CA PHE A 349 60.65 -29.04 -62.10
C PHE A 349 59.71 -27.86 -62.01
N GLY A 350 58.43 -28.16 -62.12
CA GLY A 350 57.34 -27.21 -61.88
C GLY A 350 56.20 -27.91 -61.16
N THR A 351 55.47 -27.17 -60.34
CA THR A 351 54.40 -27.74 -59.53
C THR A 351 53.13 -26.90 -59.56
N LYS A 352 51.99 -27.57 -59.39
CA LYS A 352 50.69 -26.91 -59.26
C LYS A 352 49.83 -27.55 -58.18
N GLY A 353 49.34 -26.74 -57.24
CA GLY A 353 48.34 -27.18 -56.26
C GLY A 353 46.97 -27.46 -56.84
N PHE A 354 46.35 -28.57 -56.43
CA PHE A 354 44.96 -28.89 -56.75
C PHE A 354 44.07 -29.02 -55.50
N LEU A 355 44.64 -29.32 -54.34
CA LEU A 355 43.90 -29.36 -53.06
C LEU A 355 44.52 -28.33 -52.11
N ASN A 356 43.86 -27.16 -52.06
CA ASN A 356 44.35 -25.95 -51.40
C ASN A 356 43.32 -25.44 -50.37
N ASN A 357 43.70 -24.38 -49.65
CA ASN A 357 42.82 -23.58 -48.78
C ASN A 357 42.07 -24.38 -47.71
N GLN A 358 42.75 -25.34 -47.07
CA GLN A 358 42.15 -26.17 -46.03
C GLN A 358 42.10 -25.39 -44.71
N VAL A 359 40.90 -25.17 -44.17
CA VAL A 359 40.69 -24.47 -42.90
C VAL A 359 41.23 -25.33 -41.76
N MET A 360 42.10 -24.75 -40.94
CA MET A 360 42.72 -25.43 -39.81
C MET A 360 42.23 -24.89 -38.47
N LYS A 361 41.80 -23.62 -38.42
CA LYS A 361 41.31 -22.98 -37.21
C LYS A 361 40.22 -21.97 -37.51
N THR A 362 39.16 -21.95 -36.70
CA THR A 362 38.11 -20.93 -36.76
C THR A 362 38.01 -20.20 -35.43
N ARG A 363 38.20 -18.88 -35.45
CA ARG A 363 38.08 -18.01 -34.28
C ARG A 363 36.91 -17.05 -34.47
N PHE A 364 35.85 -17.23 -33.69
CA PHE A 364 34.71 -16.31 -33.71
C PHE A 364 35.09 -14.97 -33.06
N ILE A 365 34.84 -13.87 -33.77
CA ILE A 365 34.93 -12.50 -33.26
C ILE A 365 33.58 -12.08 -32.70
N SER A 366 32.52 -12.33 -33.48
CA SER A 366 31.11 -12.17 -33.12
C SER A 366 30.32 -13.38 -33.61
N ARG A 367 28.99 -13.33 -33.53
CA ARG A 367 28.12 -14.37 -34.10
C ARG A 367 28.25 -14.44 -35.63
N ASN A 368 28.32 -13.30 -36.30
CA ASN A 368 28.32 -13.22 -37.76
C ASN A 368 29.72 -13.07 -38.36
N ILE A 369 30.73 -12.81 -37.52
CA ILE A 369 32.11 -12.56 -37.95
C ILE A 369 33.05 -13.56 -37.29
N TYR A 370 33.83 -14.26 -38.11
CA TYR A 370 34.87 -15.15 -37.66
C TYR A 370 36.11 -15.09 -38.55
N GLU A 371 37.26 -15.38 -37.96
CA GLU A 371 38.53 -15.53 -38.66
C GLU A 371 38.80 -17.01 -38.92
N GLN A 372 39.17 -17.34 -40.14
CA GLN A 372 39.63 -18.68 -40.51
C GLN A 372 41.10 -18.63 -40.87
N THR A 373 41.92 -19.41 -40.16
CA THR A 373 43.29 -19.70 -40.57
C THR A 373 43.27 -20.98 -41.41
N TYR A 374 43.84 -20.91 -42.61
CA TYR A 374 43.85 -22.01 -43.56
C TYR A 374 45.23 -22.23 -44.15
N ALA A 375 45.54 -23.48 -44.49
CA ALA A 375 46.75 -23.83 -45.21
C ALA A 375 46.53 -23.77 -46.72
N SER A 376 47.42 -23.08 -47.42
CA SER A 376 47.46 -23.04 -48.87
C SER A 376 48.76 -23.61 -49.37
N ILE A 377 48.72 -24.38 -50.45
CA ILE A 377 49.93 -24.79 -51.15
C ILE A 377 50.64 -23.56 -51.72
N VAL A 378 51.95 -23.69 -51.84
CA VAL A 378 52.84 -22.75 -52.52
C VAL A 378 53.34 -23.42 -53.80
N ASP A 379 52.92 -22.88 -54.95
CA ASP A 379 53.41 -23.34 -56.25
C ASP A 379 54.91 -23.02 -56.37
N GLN A 380 55.66 -23.86 -57.09
CA GLN A 380 57.11 -23.71 -57.23
C GLN A 380 57.58 -24.08 -58.64
N ALA A 381 58.63 -23.42 -59.08
CA ALA A 381 59.40 -23.78 -60.27
C ALA A 381 60.88 -23.71 -59.92
N GLY A 382 61.66 -24.68 -60.36
CA GLY A 382 63.03 -24.81 -59.89
C GLY A 382 63.88 -25.81 -60.67
N ALA A 383 65.08 -26.04 -60.13
CA ALA A 383 66.05 -26.98 -60.63
C ALA A 383 66.47 -27.96 -59.53
N SER A 384 66.76 -29.20 -59.92
CA SER A 384 67.32 -30.22 -59.05
C SER A 384 68.60 -30.79 -59.67
N THR A 385 69.49 -31.28 -58.84
CA THR A 385 70.73 -31.92 -59.28
C THR A 385 71.12 -33.03 -58.34
N ALA A 386 71.74 -34.08 -58.88
CA ALA A 386 72.38 -35.13 -58.12
C ALA A 386 73.71 -35.45 -58.80
N ILE A 387 74.83 -35.18 -58.12
CA ILE A 387 76.17 -35.33 -58.68
C ILE A 387 77.07 -36.16 -57.75
N SER A 388 77.93 -36.99 -58.36
CA SER A 388 79.03 -37.64 -57.64
C SER A 388 80.23 -36.71 -57.61
N ILE A 389 80.80 -36.47 -56.42
CA ILE A 389 81.92 -35.54 -56.24
C ILE A 389 83.27 -36.24 -56.09
N PHE A 390 83.47 -37.00 -55.02
CA PHE A 390 84.73 -37.69 -54.70
C PHE A 390 84.42 -39.16 -54.37
N GLY A 391 85.05 -40.10 -55.08
CA GLY A 391 84.77 -41.52 -54.91
C GLY A 391 83.32 -41.88 -55.17
N ASN A 392 82.61 -42.36 -54.14
CA ASN A 392 81.17 -42.68 -54.18
C ASN A 392 80.30 -41.62 -53.46
N SER A 393 80.89 -40.53 -52.96
CA SER A 393 80.15 -39.48 -52.26
C SER A 393 79.31 -38.65 -53.22
N MET A 394 78.13 -38.21 -52.75
CA MET A 394 77.10 -37.62 -53.59
C MET A 394 76.57 -36.34 -52.98
N VAL A 395 76.23 -35.38 -53.84
CA VAL A 395 75.49 -34.18 -53.47
C VAL A 395 74.20 -34.16 -54.25
N GLU A 396 73.08 -34.07 -53.54
CA GLU A 396 71.76 -33.82 -54.09
C GLU A 396 71.35 -32.40 -53.67
N ALA A 397 70.85 -31.62 -54.61
CA ALA A 397 70.35 -30.27 -54.30
C ALA A 397 69.08 -29.97 -55.10
N ASN A 398 68.17 -29.24 -54.46
CA ASN A 398 66.94 -28.71 -55.04
C ASN A 398 66.90 -27.21 -54.74
N LEU A 399 66.60 -26.40 -55.74
CA LEU A 399 66.42 -24.96 -55.62
C LEU A 399 65.14 -24.57 -56.38
N GLY A 400 64.24 -23.84 -55.74
CA GLY A 400 62.98 -23.40 -56.34
C GLY A 400 62.63 -21.96 -55.98
N ALA A 401 62.02 -21.26 -56.94
CA ALA A 401 61.27 -20.04 -56.70
C ALA A 401 59.87 -20.41 -56.19
N LEU A 402 59.47 -19.84 -55.06
CA LEU A 402 58.22 -20.10 -54.36
C LEU A 402 57.24 -18.97 -54.60
N PHE A 403 56.09 -19.28 -55.19
CA PHE A 403 55.03 -18.33 -55.50
C PHE A 403 54.00 -18.30 -54.37
N VAL A 404 54.31 -17.54 -53.32
CA VAL A 404 53.45 -17.36 -52.14
C VAL A 404 52.31 -16.39 -52.44
N LYS A 405 51.14 -16.64 -51.85
CA LYS A 405 49.93 -15.81 -51.99
C LYS A 405 49.85 -14.74 -50.91
N GLY A 406 50.38 -15.00 -49.72
CA GLY A 406 50.32 -14.08 -48.57
C GLY A 406 51.41 -13.03 -48.49
N GLY A 407 52.30 -12.93 -49.49
CA GLY A 407 53.43 -12.01 -49.45
C GLY A 407 54.30 -12.08 -50.72
N SER A 408 55.53 -11.60 -50.62
CA SER A 408 56.48 -11.62 -51.74
C SER A 408 57.07 -13.01 -51.98
N ASN A 409 57.24 -13.39 -53.25
CA ASN A 409 57.88 -14.63 -53.67
C ASN A 409 59.21 -14.89 -52.96
N LYS A 410 59.52 -16.16 -52.67
CA LYS A 410 60.68 -16.55 -51.86
C LYS A 410 61.52 -17.61 -52.53
N PRO A 411 62.83 -17.71 -52.23
CA PRO A 411 63.60 -18.89 -52.58
C PRO A 411 63.31 -20.03 -51.59
N GLY A 412 63.36 -21.26 -52.09
CA GLY A 412 63.38 -22.48 -51.29
C GLY A 412 64.45 -23.41 -51.81
N ALA A 413 65.17 -24.09 -50.91
CA ALA A 413 66.22 -25.00 -51.30
C ALA A 413 66.40 -26.14 -50.30
N THR A 414 66.91 -27.27 -50.79
CA THR A 414 67.41 -28.36 -49.94
C THR A 414 68.70 -28.88 -50.52
N ILE A 415 69.71 -29.08 -49.70
CA ILE A 415 70.99 -29.68 -50.11
C ILE A 415 71.26 -30.85 -49.20
N ARG A 416 71.57 -32.01 -49.77
CA ARG A 416 71.91 -33.24 -49.08
C ARG A 416 73.26 -33.74 -49.56
N PHE A 417 74.21 -33.88 -48.64
CA PHE A 417 75.44 -34.59 -48.84
C PHE A 417 75.29 -36.04 -48.34
N THR A 418 75.72 -37.01 -49.15
CA THR A 418 75.67 -38.43 -48.82
C THR A 418 77.05 -39.04 -48.96
N GLN A 419 77.56 -39.63 -47.88
CA GLN A 419 78.83 -40.34 -47.82
C GLN A 419 78.58 -41.83 -47.62
N PRO A 420 78.69 -42.66 -48.67
CA PRO A 420 78.61 -44.10 -48.52
C PRO A 420 79.71 -44.64 -47.62
N LEU A 421 79.32 -45.50 -46.67
CA LEU A 421 80.23 -46.29 -45.83
C LEU A 421 80.35 -47.73 -46.35
N SER A 422 79.28 -48.23 -46.98
CA SER A 422 79.24 -49.51 -47.68
C SER A 422 78.23 -49.45 -48.83
N LYS A 423 78.03 -50.57 -49.54
CA LYS A 423 76.97 -50.71 -50.54
C LYS A 423 75.53 -50.58 -49.98
N TYR A 424 75.34 -50.74 -48.66
CA TYR A 424 74.01 -50.74 -48.03
C TYR A 424 73.81 -49.65 -46.98
N LEU A 425 74.85 -48.89 -46.65
CA LEU A 425 74.84 -47.90 -45.57
C LEU A 425 75.59 -46.63 -45.98
N ALA A 426 74.97 -45.48 -45.79
CA ALA A 426 75.61 -44.17 -45.96
C ALA A 426 75.24 -43.21 -44.83
N LEU A 427 76.14 -42.26 -44.57
CA LEU A 427 75.88 -41.08 -43.75
C LEU A 427 75.26 -39.98 -44.62
N THR A 428 74.27 -39.29 -44.10
CA THR A 428 73.64 -38.14 -44.77
C THR A 428 73.77 -36.88 -43.93
N LEU A 429 73.92 -35.75 -44.60
CA LEU A 429 73.87 -34.42 -44.02
C LEU A 429 72.97 -33.56 -44.90
N GLU A 430 71.88 -33.03 -44.38
CA GLU A 430 70.88 -32.30 -45.14
C GLU A 430 70.58 -30.95 -44.50
N GLY A 431 70.62 -29.89 -45.32
CA GLY A 431 70.19 -28.55 -44.98
C GLY A 431 69.04 -28.10 -45.86
N GLY A 432 68.03 -27.44 -45.29
CA GLY A 432 66.86 -26.95 -46.01
C GLY A 432 66.50 -25.51 -45.65
N TRP A 433 66.04 -24.74 -46.64
CA TRP A 433 65.50 -23.38 -46.52
C TRP A 433 64.14 -23.31 -47.20
N ASN A 434 63.16 -22.73 -46.52
CA ASN A 434 61.74 -22.74 -46.89
C ASN A 434 61.31 -24.10 -47.44
N GLU A 435 61.77 -25.16 -46.79
CA GLU A 435 61.71 -26.51 -47.34
C GLU A 435 60.30 -27.10 -47.29
N THR A 436 59.43 -26.59 -46.39
CA THR A 436 58.05 -27.02 -46.24
C THR A 436 57.12 -25.87 -45.88
N TYR A 437 57.16 -25.40 -44.63
CA TYR A 437 56.39 -24.25 -44.17
C TYR A 437 57.06 -22.94 -44.59
N VAL A 438 56.33 -22.13 -45.36
CA VAL A 438 56.76 -20.83 -45.84
C VAL A 438 56.04 -19.75 -45.02
N SER A 439 56.79 -18.96 -44.27
CA SER A 439 56.28 -17.81 -43.51
C SER A 439 57.02 -16.54 -43.91
N SER A 440 56.80 -15.43 -43.20
CA SER A 440 57.57 -14.19 -43.37
C SER A 440 59.06 -14.37 -43.06
N ASN A 441 59.41 -15.29 -42.15
CA ASN A 441 60.79 -15.67 -41.84
C ASN A 441 61.25 -16.83 -42.74
N THR A 442 62.56 -16.99 -42.88
CA THR A 442 63.13 -18.19 -43.51
C THR A 442 63.03 -19.34 -42.51
N ASN A 443 62.31 -20.40 -42.87
CA ASN A 443 62.23 -21.63 -42.06
C ASN A 443 63.13 -22.70 -42.65
N GLY A 444 63.75 -23.51 -41.82
CA GLY A 444 64.71 -24.49 -42.30
C GLY A 444 65.06 -25.52 -41.26
N ARG A 445 65.93 -26.45 -41.67
CA ARG A 445 66.52 -27.43 -40.77
C ARG A 445 67.92 -27.79 -41.22
N PHE A 446 68.69 -28.29 -40.27
CA PHE A 446 69.95 -28.97 -40.50
C PHE A 446 69.92 -30.31 -39.79
N VAL A 447 70.00 -31.40 -40.55
CA VAL A 447 69.85 -32.77 -40.04
C VAL A 447 70.97 -33.68 -40.52
N ALA A 448 71.40 -34.58 -39.66
CA ALA A 448 72.32 -35.66 -40.00
C ALA A 448 71.60 -37.00 -39.82
N GLY A 449 71.94 -37.99 -40.63
CA GLY A 449 71.28 -39.28 -40.51
C GLY A 449 71.93 -40.42 -41.25
N LEU A 450 71.18 -41.51 -41.30
CA LEU A 450 71.58 -42.76 -41.92
C LEU A 450 70.63 -43.12 -43.05
N LEU A 451 71.20 -43.67 -44.11
CA LEU A 451 70.50 -44.08 -45.31
C LEU A 451 70.81 -45.57 -45.53
N PHE A 452 69.76 -46.40 -45.61
CA PHE A 452 69.83 -47.87 -45.74
C PHE A 452 69.22 -48.39 -47.05
N GLY A 453 69.94 -49.27 -47.75
CA GLY A 453 69.52 -49.82 -49.06
C GLY A 453 70.63 -49.78 -50.11
N ASN A 454 70.38 -50.29 -51.32
CA ASN A 454 71.36 -50.20 -52.41
C ASN A 454 71.21 -48.85 -53.11
N PHE A 455 72.23 -48.01 -53.02
CA PHE A 455 72.22 -46.66 -53.60
C PHE A 455 73.01 -46.65 -54.89
N ALA A 456 72.34 -46.36 -56.00
CA ALA A 456 73.01 -46.08 -57.25
C ALA A 456 73.71 -44.71 -57.15
N ALA A 457 75.01 -44.69 -57.43
CA ALA A 457 75.73 -43.43 -57.47
C ALA A 457 75.35 -42.63 -58.73
N PRO A 458 75.23 -41.30 -58.67
CA PRO A 458 74.87 -40.50 -59.84
C PRO A 458 75.78 -40.72 -61.07
N LYS A 459 77.07 -41.01 -60.87
CA LYS A 459 78.01 -41.40 -61.94
C LYS A 459 77.60 -42.68 -62.70
N GLU A 460 76.72 -43.49 -62.12
CA GLU A 460 76.25 -44.75 -62.67
C GLU A 460 74.94 -44.60 -63.45
N TYR A 461 74.26 -43.44 -63.35
CA TYR A 461 72.97 -43.23 -64.02
C TYR A 461 73.05 -43.31 -65.54
N LEU A 462 74.23 -43.03 -66.14
CA LEU A 462 74.45 -43.10 -67.59
C LEU A 462 74.87 -44.50 -68.09
N ALA A 463 75.12 -45.43 -67.16
CA ALA A 463 75.50 -46.81 -67.48
C ALA A 463 74.29 -47.72 -67.72
N SER A 464 73.08 -47.27 -67.34
CA SER A 464 71.81 -47.98 -67.58
C SER A 464 70.92 -47.16 -68.51
N ASP A 465 70.28 -47.84 -69.47
CA ASP A 465 69.25 -47.25 -70.33
C ASP A 465 67.86 -47.26 -69.68
N LYS A 466 67.73 -47.80 -68.46
CA LYS A 466 66.50 -47.77 -67.67
C LYS A 466 66.32 -46.44 -66.92
N PRO A 467 65.08 -46.07 -66.57
CA PRO A 467 64.82 -44.95 -65.67
C PRO A 467 65.59 -45.06 -64.34
N VAL A 468 66.07 -43.92 -63.83
CA VAL A 468 66.67 -43.80 -62.50
C VAL A 468 65.77 -42.96 -61.59
N PRO A 469 65.87 -43.09 -60.25
CA PRO A 469 65.06 -42.29 -59.35
C PRO A 469 65.24 -40.79 -59.56
N VAL A 470 64.12 -40.05 -59.55
CA VAL A 470 64.10 -38.59 -59.65
C VAL A 470 63.90 -37.92 -58.30
N ASP A 471 64.24 -36.63 -58.21
CA ASP A 471 63.97 -35.80 -57.05
C ASP A 471 62.54 -35.29 -57.18
N ILE A 472 61.70 -35.57 -56.16
CA ILE A 472 60.31 -35.12 -56.15
C ILE A 472 60.26 -33.81 -55.35
N PRO A 473 59.82 -32.69 -55.94
CA PRO A 473 59.73 -31.44 -55.20
C PRO A 473 58.79 -31.56 -54.01
N ARG A 474 59.29 -31.26 -52.79
CA ARG A 474 58.48 -31.34 -51.57
C ARG A 474 57.29 -30.39 -51.64
N VAL A 475 56.12 -30.82 -51.18
CA VAL A 475 54.95 -29.94 -51.04
C VAL A 475 55.25 -28.86 -49.99
N ARG A 476 55.12 -27.61 -50.41
CA ARG A 476 55.30 -26.43 -49.57
C ARG A 476 53.97 -25.74 -49.31
N TYR A 477 53.82 -25.14 -48.14
CA TYR A 477 52.57 -24.49 -47.74
C TYR A 477 52.82 -23.22 -46.94
N GLU A 478 51.84 -22.31 -46.99
CA GLU A 478 51.76 -21.11 -46.17
C GLU A 478 50.46 -21.14 -45.36
N LEU A 479 50.45 -20.42 -44.24
CA LEU A 479 49.24 -20.21 -43.43
C LEU A 479 48.71 -18.80 -43.70
N LEU A 480 47.45 -18.72 -44.09
CA LEU A 480 46.76 -17.47 -44.36
C LEU A 480 45.56 -17.35 -43.44
N THR A 481 45.21 -16.11 -43.09
CA THR A 481 43.99 -15.83 -42.32
C THR A 481 43.04 -15.00 -43.18
N LYS A 482 41.76 -15.35 -43.18
CA LYS A 482 40.69 -14.54 -43.77
C LYS A 482 39.62 -14.26 -42.73
N ARG A 483 39.07 -13.05 -42.74
CA ARG A 483 37.87 -12.69 -41.99
C ARG A 483 36.65 -12.97 -42.87
N VAL A 484 35.66 -13.65 -42.32
CA VAL A 484 34.41 -14.00 -43.01
C VAL A 484 33.25 -13.37 -42.25
N ARG A 485 32.34 -12.71 -42.98
CA ARG A 485 31.07 -12.20 -42.48
C ARG A 485 29.92 -12.99 -43.10
N THR A 486 28.99 -13.47 -42.30
CA THR A 486 27.82 -14.24 -42.76
C THR A 486 26.48 -13.55 -42.52
N GLY A 487 26.49 -12.37 -41.88
CA GLY A 487 25.29 -11.62 -41.53
C GLY A 487 25.61 -10.27 -40.88
N ASN A 488 24.58 -9.62 -40.36
CA ASN A 488 24.67 -8.37 -39.62
C ASN A 488 23.67 -8.38 -38.46
N ASP A 489 24.15 -8.30 -37.23
CA ASP A 489 23.30 -8.12 -36.04
C ASP A 489 23.00 -6.62 -35.89
N ALA A 490 21.76 -6.28 -35.52
CA ALA A 490 21.42 -4.87 -35.28
C ALA A 490 22.18 -4.31 -34.06
N PRO A 491 22.52 -3.01 -34.05
CA PRO A 491 23.20 -2.39 -32.93
C PRO A 491 22.33 -2.42 -31.68
N VAL A 492 22.94 -2.29 -30.51
CA VAL A 492 22.25 -2.17 -29.22
C VAL A 492 22.32 -0.70 -28.78
N ALA A 493 21.14 -0.06 -28.71
CA ALA A 493 21.02 1.28 -28.15
C ALA A 493 20.90 1.22 -26.63
N ASP A 494 21.67 2.03 -25.93
CA ASP A 494 21.59 2.26 -24.49
C ASP A 494 21.57 3.77 -24.27
N ALA A 495 20.50 4.30 -23.68
CA ALA A 495 20.33 5.74 -23.43
C ALA A 495 20.84 6.18 -22.04
N GLY A 496 21.42 5.24 -21.28
CA GLY A 496 21.75 5.42 -19.87
C GLY A 496 20.54 5.26 -18.94
N PRO A 497 20.75 5.28 -17.62
CA PRO A 497 19.67 5.24 -16.64
C PRO A 497 18.87 6.54 -16.60
N ASP A 498 17.62 6.44 -16.12
CA ASP A 498 16.79 7.62 -15.84
C ASP A 498 17.46 8.55 -14.81
N GLN A 499 17.38 9.85 -15.04
CA GLN A 499 17.95 10.89 -14.19
C GLN A 499 16.86 11.55 -13.36
N ILE A 500 16.62 11.00 -12.17
CA ILE A 500 15.49 11.39 -11.32
C ILE A 500 15.94 12.38 -10.24
N GLY A 501 15.23 13.50 -10.13
CA GLY A 501 15.49 14.51 -9.10
C GLY A 501 16.84 15.20 -9.28
N VAL A 502 17.28 15.43 -10.52
CA VAL A 502 18.50 16.18 -10.81
C VAL A 502 18.27 17.69 -10.68
N ALA A 503 19.33 18.48 -10.44
CA ALA A 503 19.20 19.93 -10.44
C ALA A 503 18.82 20.45 -11.84
N ALA A 504 18.01 21.51 -11.90
CA ALA A 504 17.74 22.21 -13.15
C ALA A 504 19.03 22.84 -13.73
N GLY A 505 19.07 23.05 -15.04
CA GLY A 505 20.24 23.54 -15.78
C GLY A 505 20.70 22.55 -16.85
N ALA A 506 22.00 22.52 -17.13
CA ALA A 506 22.58 21.68 -18.17
C ALA A 506 22.57 20.20 -17.76
N ILE A 507 21.77 19.38 -18.46
CA ILE A 507 21.72 17.93 -18.27
C ILE A 507 22.37 17.23 -19.45
N THR A 508 23.14 16.17 -19.18
CA THR A 508 23.79 15.33 -20.19
C THR A 508 23.04 14.01 -20.34
N LEU A 509 22.72 13.63 -21.58
CA LEU A 509 22.25 12.31 -21.96
C LEU A 509 23.45 11.48 -22.42
N ASP A 510 23.64 10.27 -21.89
CA ASP A 510 24.83 9.47 -22.14
C ASP A 510 24.48 8.13 -22.79
N GLY A 511 24.66 8.07 -24.11
CA GLY A 511 24.45 6.88 -24.93
C GLY A 511 25.72 6.09 -25.20
N SER A 512 26.86 6.44 -24.57
CA SER A 512 28.18 5.87 -24.89
C SER A 512 28.31 4.36 -24.59
N ALA A 513 27.37 3.78 -23.86
CA ALA A 513 27.28 2.34 -23.65
C ALA A 513 26.65 1.57 -24.83
N SER A 514 26.12 2.28 -25.84
CA SER A 514 25.62 1.65 -27.07
C SER A 514 26.76 1.00 -27.86
N PHE A 515 26.51 -0.13 -28.50
CA PHE A 515 27.51 -0.86 -29.26
C PHE A 515 26.88 -1.72 -30.34
N ASP A 516 27.67 -2.06 -31.36
CA ASP A 516 27.30 -3.06 -32.35
C ASP A 516 27.92 -4.44 -31.99
N PRO A 517 27.14 -5.54 -31.96
CA PRO A 517 27.66 -6.87 -31.63
C PRO A 517 28.72 -7.40 -32.62
N ASP A 518 28.66 -6.97 -33.87
CA ASP A 518 29.62 -7.30 -34.93
C ASP A 518 30.82 -6.35 -34.95
N GLY A 519 30.80 -5.32 -34.10
CA GLY A 519 31.87 -4.34 -33.92
C GLY A 519 31.86 -3.27 -35.01
N ASP A 520 30.74 -3.11 -35.71
CA ASP A 520 30.58 -2.12 -36.76
C ASP A 520 30.47 -0.69 -36.18
N PRO A 521 30.94 0.33 -36.92
CA PRO A 521 30.78 1.72 -36.48
C PRO A 521 29.30 2.09 -36.33
N ILE A 522 28.96 2.76 -35.23
CA ILE A 522 27.59 3.20 -34.93
C ILE A 522 27.44 4.72 -34.96
N THR A 523 26.24 5.18 -35.32
CA THR A 523 25.82 6.59 -35.30
C THR A 523 24.71 6.79 -34.27
N PHE A 524 24.62 8.01 -33.72
CA PHE A 524 23.67 8.38 -32.67
C PHE A 524 22.69 9.42 -33.17
N GLN A 525 21.46 9.41 -32.66
CA GLN A 525 20.46 10.44 -32.88
C GLN A 525 19.52 10.52 -31.68
N TRP A 526 19.50 11.68 -31.01
CA TRP A 526 18.62 11.96 -29.88
C TRP A 526 17.40 12.75 -30.30
N ASP A 527 16.21 12.27 -29.97
CA ASP A 527 14.97 13.02 -30.16
C ASP A 527 14.25 13.20 -28.82
N GLN A 528 13.70 14.38 -28.58
CA GLN A 528 12.77 14.55 -27.47
C GLN A 528 11.43 13.88 -27.82
N VAL A 529 10.90 13.10 -26.88
CA VAL A 529 9.63 12.38 -27.00
C VAL A 529 8.50 13.13 -26.30
N SER A 530 8.77 13.67 -25.11
CA SER A 530 7.79 14.41 -24.31
C SER A 530 8.43 15.40 -23.33
N GLY A 531 7.61 16.25 -22.71
CA GLY A 531 8.03 17.35 -21.83
C GLY A 531 8.07 18.71 -22.56
N PRO A 532 8.42 19.79 -21.85
CA PRO A 532 8.63 21.10 -22.46
C PRO A 532 9.70 21.04 -23.56
N GLY A 533 9.49 21.68 -24.70
CA GLY A 533 10.44 21.65 -25.83
C GLY A 533 11.81 22.21 -25.46
N VAL A 534 12.87 21.48 -25.79
CA VAL A 534 14.27 21.89 -25.52
C VAL A 534 15.17 21.74 -26.74
N ASP A 535 16.18 22.60 -26.82
CA ASP A 535 17.27 22.45 -27.78
C ASP A 535 18.28 21.41 -27.27
N ILE A 536 18.53 20.39 -28.11
CA ILE A 536 19.46 19.31 -27.81
C ILE A 536 20.78 19.60 -28.53
N SER A 537 21.81 19.93 -27.76
CA SER A 537 23.20 20.08 -28.24
C SER A 537 23.86 18.70 -28.36
N GLY A 538 24.64 18.48 -29.43
CA GLY A 538 25.25 17.17 -29.68
C GLY A 538 24.25 16.07 -30.03
N ARG A 539 23.13 16.42 -30.70
CA ARG A 539 22.03 15.50 -31.02
C ARG A 539 22.48 14.21 -31.71
N ASN A 540 23.55 14.27 -32.48
CA ASN A 540 24.10 13.16 -33.26
C ASN A 540 25.36 12.53 -32.65
N THR A 541 25.65 12.79 -31.37
CA THR A 541 26.82 12.23 -30.67
C THR A 541 26.38 11.27 -29.56
N ALA A 542 27.34 10.48 -29.06
CA ALA A 542 27.10 9.58 -27.94
C ALA A 542 26.66 10.33 -26.66
N LYS A 543 27.12 11.57 -26.47
CA LYS A 543 26.76 12.41 -25.31
C LYS A 543 26.12 13.71 -25.79
N ALA A 544 24.81 13.81 -25.61
CA ALA A 544 24.05 15.00 -25.91
C ALA A 544 23.73 15.78 -24.63
N SER A 545 23.36 17.06 -24.75
CA SER A 545 22.96 17.85 -23.58
C SER A 545 21.84 18.83 -23.90
N PHE A 546 21.05 19.20 -22.90
CA PHE A 546 19.97 20.18 -23.02
C PHE A 546 19.84 21.01 -21.73
N GLN A 547 19.10 22.12 -21.79
CA GLN A 547 18.80 22.94 -20.61
C GLN A 547 17.44 22.55 -20.03
N ALA A 548 17.44 22.02 -18.80
CA ALA A 548 16.25 21.58 -18.10
C ALA A 548 15.74 22.68 -17.12
N ALA A 549 14.44 22.98 -17.17
CA ALA A 549 13.80 23.84 -16.17
C ALA A 549 13.50 23.04 -14.89
N ALA A 550 13.37 23.73 -13.75
CA ALA A 550 13.06 23.09 -12.47
C ALA A 550 11.63 22.54 -12.41
N GLY A 551 11.44 21.40 -11.73
CA GLY A 551 10.14 20.75 -11.55
C GLY A 551 9.54 20.14 -12.81
N GLN A 552 10.34 19.86 -13.84
CA GLN A 552 9.87 19.35 -15.13
C GLN A 552 10.31 17.90 -15.35
N SER A 553 9.58 17.22 -16.23
CA SER A 553 9.91 15.87 -16.69
C SER A 553 10.07 15.87 -18.21
N TYR A 554 11.18 15.31 -18.69
CA TYR A 554 11.56 15.21 -20.08
C TYR A 554 11.80 13.74 -20.43
N SER A 555 11.35 13.29 -21.61
CA SER A 555 11.69 11.97 -22.12
C SER A 555 12.40 12.10 -23.46
N PHE A 556 13.51 11.38 -23.62
CA PHE A 556 14.31 11.36 -24.84
C PHE A 556 14.42 9.94 -25.38
N ARG A 557 14.48 9.84 -26.70
CA ARG A 557 14.75 8.60 -27.44
C ARG A 557 16.12 8.71 -28.08
N LEU A 558 16.99 7.76 -27.77
CA LEU A 558 18.21 7.51 -28.53
C LEU A 558 17.92 6.52 -29.64
N THR A 559 18.32 6.88 -30.86
CA THR A 559 18.38 5.97 -32.01
C THR A 559 19.84 5.70 -32.33
N VAL A 560 20.20 4.42 -32.43
CA VAL A 560 21.53 3.98 -32.84
C VAL A 560 21.42 3.21 -34.13
N LYS A 561 22.28 3.52 -35.11
CA LYS A 561 22.36 2.80 -36.39
C LYS A 561 23.76 2.34 -36.68
N ASP A 562 23.90 1.15 -37.27
CA ASP A 562 25.17 0.67 -37.84
C ASP A 562 25.36 1.20 -39.27
N ASP A 563 26.50 0.86 -39.89
CA ASP A 563 26.84 1.19 -41.28
C ASP A 563 26.12 0.31 -42.33
N HIS A 564 25.32 -0.66 -41.86
CA HIS A 564 24.46 -1.53 -42.68
C HIS A 564 22.97 -1.13 -42.59
N ASN A 565 22.66 0.05 -42.04
CA ASN A 565 21.33 0.63 -41.82
C ASN A 565 20.42 -0.12 -40.84
N SER A 566 20.90 -1.10 -40.08
CA SER A 566 20.13 -1.66 -38.97
C SER A 566 20.05 -0.65 -37.84
N MET A 567 18.95 -0.67 -37.07
CA MET A 567 18.73 0.32 -36.03
C MET A 567 18.15 -0.27 -34.75
N SER A 568 18.49 0.35 -33.62
CA SER A 568 17.88 0.11 -32.32
C SER A 568 17.55 1.42 -31.62
N LEU A 569 16.60 1.35 -30.68
CA LEU A 569 16.09 2.48 -29.93
C LEU A 569 16.23 2.25 -28.43
N ALA A 570 16.55 3.30 -27.68
CA ALA A 570 16.48 3.34 -26.22
C ALA A 570 15.80 4.62 -25.76
N ARG A 571 15.29 4.66 -24.53
CA ARG A 571 14.70 5.86 -23.93
C ARG A 571 15.30 6.14 -22.58
N VAL A 572 15.34 7.42 -22.23
CA VAL A 572 15.73 7.92 -20.91
C VAL A 572 14.81 9.05 -20.50
N THR A 573 14.43 9.06 -19.24
CA THR A 573 13.64 10.11 -18.62
C THR A 573 14.52 10.94 -17.70
N VAL A 574 14.34 12.26 -17.74
CA VAL A 574 14.99 13.22 -16.86
C VAL A 574 13.91 13.96 -16.08
N THR A 575 13.98 13.93 -14.75
CA THR A 575 13.10 14.71 -13.88
C THR A 575 13.94 15.64 -13.02
N THR A 576 13.66 16.95 -13.08
CA THR A 576 14.38 17.94 -12.28
C THR A 576 13.69 18.17 -10.94
N LYS A 577 14.47 18.52 -9.90
CA LYS A 577 13.92 18.92 -8.59
C LYS A 577 13.04 20.16 -8.77
N GLU A 578 11.87 20.15 -8.12
CA GLU A 578 11.11 21.38 -7.90
C GLU A 578 11.88 22.32 -6.98
N VAL A 579 11.80 23.62 -7.24
CA VAL A 579 12.23 24.63 -6.27
C VAL A 579 11.13 24.71 -5.21
N PRO A 580 11.42 24.46 -3.92
CA PRO A 580 10.40 24.49 -2.90
C PRO A 580 9.78 25.89 -2.78
N LYS A 581 8.45 25.95 -2.71
CA LYS A 581 7.72 27.21 -2.53
C LYS A 581 8.04 27.83 -1.17
N VAL A 582 8.01 29.16 -1.13
CA VAL A 582 8.12 29.91 0.12
C VAL A 582 6.94 29.57 1.02
N VAL A 583 7.21 29.33 2.31
CA VAL A 583 6.17 29.05 3.31
C VAL A 583 6.39 29.94 4.52
N ILE A 584 5.41 30.77 4.86
CA ILE A 584 5.37 31.50 6.13
C ILE A 584 4.76 30.56 7.16
N GLN A 585 5.57 30.09 8.12
CA GLN A 585 5.10 29.18 9.16
C GLN A 585 4.43 29.93 10.32
N ARG A 586 4.92 31.12 10.62
CA ARG A 586 4.42 31.95 11.72
C ARG A 586 4.65 33.42 11.41
N PHE A 587 3.66 34.25 11.72
CA PHE A 587 3.83 35.70 11.81
C PHE A 587 2.86 36.27 12.85
N ASN A 588 3.37 36.52 14.06
CA ASN A 588 2.56 36.83 15.23
C ASN A 588 3.03 38.13 15.89
N ALA A 589 2.12 38.83 16.54
CA ALA A 589 2.39 39.99 17.39
C ALA A 589 2.09 39.62 18.85
N ASN A 590 3.00 39.91 19.77
CA ASN A 590 2.81 39.63 21.18
C ASN A 590 3.33 40.78 22.06
N PRO A 591 2.47 41.43 22.88
CA PRO A 591 1.01 41.29 22.88
C PRO A 591 0.37 41.86 21.61
N ALA A 592 -0.70 41.25 21.11
CA ALA A 592 -1.42 41.72 19.91
C ALA A 592 -2.28 42.96 20.18
N VAL A 593 -2.54 43.28 21.45
CA VAL A 593 -3.26 44.47 21.90
C VAL A 593 -2.35 45.27 22.83
N ILE A 594 -2.24 46.57 22.58
CA ILE A 594 -1.40 47.50 23.35
C ILE A 594 -2.14 48.82 23.60
N GLU A 595 -1.72 49.57 24.61
CA GLU A 595 -2.08 51.00 24.72
C GLU A 595 -1.30 51.83 23.69
N PRO A 596 -1.78 53.04 23.32
CA PRO A 596 -1.09 53.91 22.37
C PRO A 596 0.39 54.11 22.72
N GLY A 597 1.29 53.77 21.79
CA GLY A 597 2.73 53.95 21.94
C GLY A 597 3.43 52.95 22.87
N LYS A 598 2.72 51.95 23.43
CA LYS A 598 3.36 50.80 24.07
C LYS A 598 3.90 49.83 23.00
N THR A 599 4.75 48.91 23.42
CA THR A 599 5.48 48.06 22.48
C THR A 599 4.85 46.68 22.33
N SER A 600 4.78 46.19 21.09
CA SER A 600 4.46 44.82 20.72
C SER A 600 5.65 44.19 19.98
N VAL A 601 5.88 42.90 20.17
CA VAL A 601 6.95 42.17 19.46
C VAL A 601 6.33 41.40 18.30
N LEU A 602 6.70 41.76 17.08
CA LEU A 602 6.43 40.94 15.90
C LEU A 602 7.46 39.80 15.88
N SER A 603 7.01 38.57 15.66
CA SER A 603 7.86 37.40 15.49
C SER A 603 7.45 36.63 14.24
N TRP A 604 8.43 36.17 13.46
CA TRP A 604 8.17 35.41 12.25
C TRP A 604 9.09 34.20 12.11
N GLN A 605 8.60 33.24 11.35
CA GLN A 605 9.34 32.07 10.91
C GLN A 605 8.91 31.71 9.48
N VAL A 606 9.88 31.61 8.59
CA VAL A 606 9.71 31.46 7.15
C VAL A 606 10.65 30.36 6.65
N LEU A 607 10.17 29.51 5.76
CA LEU A 607 10.95 28.49 5.07
C LEU A 607 11.10 28.82 3.59
N ASN A 608 12.26 28.46 3.04
CA ASN A 608 12.58 28.55 1.61
C ASN A 608 12.54 29.97 1.03
N ALA A 609 12.62 31.03 1.83
CA ALA A 609 12.72 32.41 1.34
C ALA A 609 14.18 32.84 1.17
N ASP A 610 14.49 33.48 0.05
CA ASP A 610 15.75 34.18 -0.15
C ASP A 610 15.70 35.56 0.55
N GLU A 611 14.53 36.18 0.56
CA GLU A 611 14.28 37.53 1.11
C GLU A 611 12.94 37.61 1.85
N VAL A 612 12.90 38.34 2.97
CA VAL A 612 11.67 38.64 3.73
C VAL A 612 11.63 40.13 4.08
N GLU A 613 10.48 40.76 3.88
CA GLU A 613 10.22 42.17 4.19
C GLU A 613 8.96 42.33 5.03
N ILE A 614 8.94 43.24 5.99
CA ILE A 614 7.74 43.60 6.76
C ILE A 614 7.36 45.06 6.47
N SER A 615 6.10 45.31 6.11
CA SER A 615 5.61 46.66 5.80
C SER A 615 5.85 47.64 6.96
N GLY A 616 6.50 48.77 6.68
CA GLY A 616 6.84 49.78 7.69
C GLY A 616 8.11 49.49 8.50
N ILE A 617 8.77 48.34 8.29
CA ILE A 617 10.04 47.96 8.94
C ILE A 617 11.15 47.76 7.90
N GLY A 618 10.83 47.20 6.72
CA GLY A 618 11.78 46.90 5.65
C GLY A 618 12.29 45.46 5.71
N LYS A 619 13.47 45.20 5.10
CA LYS A 619 14.04 43.85 4.99
C LYS A 619 14.42 43.31 6.37
N VAL A 620 14.05 42.06 6.62
CA VAL A 620 14.32 41.36 7.88
C VAL A 620 14.98 39.99 7.62
N ASN A 621 15.35 39.28 8.68
CA ASN A 621 15.94 37.94 8.55
C ASN A 621 15.01 37.00 7.76
N ASN A 622 15.57 36.30 6.77
CA ASN A 622 14.82 35.49 5.81
C ASN A 622 14.36 34.11 6.34
N ALA A 623 14.84 33.68 7.51
CA ALA A 623 14.47 32.41 8.12
C ALA A 623 13.59 32.60 9.36
N ALA A 624 14.02 33.41 10.32
CA ALA A 624 13.24 33.71 11.53
C ALA A 624 13.78 34.96 12.22
N GLY A 625 12.91 35.65 12.96
CA GLY A 625 13.35 36.79 13.75
C GLY A 625 12.24 37.40 14.58
N THR A 626 12.63 38.43 15.34
CA THR A 626 11.74 39.27 16.12
C THR A 626 12.09 40.73 15.92
N THR A 627 11.09 41.60 15.92
CA THR A 627 11.30 43.05 15.94
C THR A 627 10.23 43.72 16.78
N GLN A 628 10.59 44.81 17.45
CA GLN A 628 9.71 45.55 18.34
C GLN A 628 9.07 46.71 17.58
N VAL A 629 7.77 46.88 17.75
CA VAL A 629 6.98 47.97 17.16
C VAL A 629 6.17 48.67 18.24
N ALA A 630 5.94 49.98 18.11
CA ALA A 630 5.16 50.77 19.05
C ALA A 630 4.16 51.69 18.35
N PRO A 631 3.17 51.13 17.63
CA PRO A 631 2.22 51.94 16.88
C PRO A 631 1.31 52.75 17.82
N ALA A 632 1.01 54.00 17.45
CA ALA A 632 0.09 54.88 18.19
C ALA A 632 -1.38 54.66 17.80
N GLN A 633 -1.63 53.96 16.69
CA GLN A 633 -2.96 53.57 16.19
C GLN A 633 -2.93 52.11 15.76
N THR A 634 -4.09 51.44 15.71
CA THR A 634 -4.18 50.06 15.22
C THR A 634 -3.51 49.93 13.86
N THR A 635 -2.45 49.13 13.80
CA THR A 635 -1.57 49.02 12.63
C THR A 635 -1.48 47.56 12.20
N THR A 636 -1.74 47.30 10.92
CA THR A 636 -1.54 45.99 10.30
C THR A 636 -0.19 45.94 9.62
N TYR A 637 0.64 45.00 10.04
CA TYR A 637 1.92 44.68 9.42
C TYR A 637 1.73 43.55 8.42
N ARG A 638 2.31 43.67 7.23
CA ARG A 638 2.34 42.63 6.20
C ARG A 638 3.76 42.11 6.05
N LEU A 639 3.95 40.81 6.27
CA LEU A 639 5.17 40.09 5.97
C LEU A 639 5.09 39.55 4.54
N THR A 640 6.13 39.80 3.76
CA THR A 640 6.27 39.37 2.36
C THR A 640 7.57 38.60 2.21
N ALA A 641 7.46 37.31 1.86
CA ALA A 641 8.60 36.41 1.71
C ALA A 641 8.73 35.96 0.24
N ARG A 642 9.94 36.00 -0.32
CA ARG A 642 10.22 35.79 -1.75
C ARG A 642 11.37 34.80 -1.97
N ASN A 643 11.25 33.99 -3.02
CA ASN A 643 12.36 33.25 -3.61
C ASN A 643 12.17 33.14 -5.14
N LYS A 644 13.06 32.43 -5.83
CA LYS A 644 12.93 32.18 -7.28
C LYS A 644 11.66 31.41 -7.71
N ALA A 645 11.00 30.67 -6.82
CA ALA A 645 9.77 29.93 -7.09
C ALA A 645 8.49 30.76 -6.91
N GLY A 646 8.54 31.87 -6.16
CA GLY A 646 7.39 32.75 -5.95
C GLY A 646 7.44 33.58 -4.68
N GLU A 647 6.28 34.09 -4.28
CA GLU A 647 6.08 34.96 -3.13
C GLU A 647 4.95 34.43 -2.25
N ALA A 648 5.09 34.55 -0.93
CA ALA A 648 4.04 34.32 0.06
C ALA A 648 3.91 35.57 0.94
N THR A 649 2.68 35.91 1.32
CA THR A 649 2.43 37.05 2.21
C THR A 649 1.47 36.71 3.33
N GLU A 650 1.75 37.21 4.54
CA GLU A 650 0.92 37.05 5.73
C GLU A 650 0.77 38.40 6.45
N THR A 651 -0.30 38.60 7.22
CA THR A 651 -0.54 39.85 7.94
C THR A 651 -0.75 39.62 9.42
N VAL A 652 -0.28 40.54 10.26
CA VAL A 652 -0.62 40.58 11.67
C VAL A 652 -1.01 42.00 12.08
N THR A 653 -2.08 42.12 12.87
CA THR A 653 -2.58 43.41 13.35
C THR A 653 -2.20 43.61 14.80
N VAL A 654 -1.57 44.74 15.11
CA VAL A 654 -1.40 45.24 16.48
C VAL A 654 -2.53 46.22 16.75
N THR A 655 -3.47 45.83 17.60
CA THR A 655 -4.60 46.66 17.99
C THR A 655 -4.19 47.64 19.08
N VAL A 656 -4.45 48.92 18.85
CA VAL A 656 -4.26 49.96 19.87
C VAL A 656 -5.60 50.23 20.53
N GLN A 657 -5.72 49.94 21.82
CA GLN A 657 -6.95 50.11 22.59
C GLN A 657 -6.76 51.15 23.69
N GLU A 658 -7.67 52.13 23.75
CA GLU A 658 -7.73 53.11 24.84
C GLU A 658 -8.30 52.47 26.13
N PRO A 659 -7.85 52.89 27.33
CA PRO A 659 -8.31 52.30 28.59
C PRO A 659 -9.81 52.53 28.80
N VAL A 660 -10.55 51.44 29.01
CA VAL A 660 -12.00 51.46 29.25
C VAL A 660 -12.25 51.79 30.72
N ILE A 661 -12.92 52.92 30.99
CA ILE A 661 -13.35 53.29 32.35
C ILE A 661 -14.63 52.50 32.68
N PRO A 662 -14.67 51.71 33.77
CA PRO A 662 -15.83 50.87 34.11
C PRO A 662 -17.06 51.72 34.46
N GLN A 663 -18.24 51.31 33.98
CA GLN A 663 -19.51 51.99 34.24
C GLN A 663 -20.01 51.73 35.68
N VAL A 664 -20.56 52.76 36.32
CA VAL A 664 -21.15 52.68 37.66
C VAL A 664 -22.44 51.87 37.64
N ARG A 665 -22.67 51.02 38.65
CA ARG A 665 -23.91 50.26 38.83
C ARG A 665 -24.40 50.35 40.27
N ILE A 666 -25.73 50.37 40.45
CA ILE A 666 -26.36 50.19 41.76
C ILE A 666 -26.88 48.76 41.78
N LEU A 667 -26.29 47.92 42.62
CA LEU A 667 -26.61 46.50 42.71
C LEU A 667 -27.86 46.27 43.57
N SER A 668 -28.03 47.04 44.65
CA SER A 668 -29.24 47.00 45.47
C SER A 668 -29.51 48.35 46.14
N PHE A 669 -30.79 48.66 46.35
CA PHE A 669 -31.25 49.73 47.24
C PHE A 669 -32.67 49.42 47.73
N GLN A 670 -32.80 49.05 48.99
CA GLN A 670 -34.06 48.58 49.56
C GLN A 670 -34.25 49.08 50.99
N GLY A 671 -35.52 49.26 51.38
CA GLY A 671 -35.92 49.49 52.76
C GLY A 671 -36.39 48.21 53.46
N THR A 672 -35.87 47.93 54.65
CA THR A 672 -36.21 46.71 55.41
C THR A 672 -36.62 47.07 56.84
N PRO A 673 -37.89 46.86 57.24
CA PRO A 673 -39.03 46.47 56.39
C PRO A 673 -39.51 47.61 55.48
N ALA A 674 -40.01 47.29 54.28
CA ALA A 674 -40.50 48.29 53.32
C ALA A 674 -41.86 48.91 53.71
N SER A 675 -42.53 48.33 54.72
CA SER A 675 -43.75 48.85 55.34
C SER A 675 -43.61 48.82 56.85
N ILE A 676 -43.95 49.93 57.50
CA ILE A 676 -43.89 50.12 58.94
C ILE A 676 -45.24 50.65 59.45
N ASN A 677 -45.58 50.37 60.71
CA ASN A 677 -46.70 51.06 61.35
C ASN A 677 -46.30 52.48 61.76
N PHE A 678 -47.29 53.34 61.96
CA PHE A 678 -47.03 54.68 62.49
C PHE A 678 -46.24 54.63 63.81
N GLY A 679 -45.03 55.21 63.79
CA GLY A 679 -44.11 55.23 64.94
C GLY A 679 -42.95 54.22 64.89
N GLU A 680 -42.96 53.29 63.93
CA GLU A 680 -41.87 52.32 63.73
C GLU A 680 -40.76 52.87 62.81
N SER A 681 -39.65 52.14 62.68
CA SER A 681 -38.49 52.50 61.86
C SER A 681 -38.18 51.43 60.81
N SER A 682 -37.58 51.85 59.69
CA SER A 682 -37.09 50.98 58.62
C SER A 682 -35.60 51.22 58.40
N SER A 683 -34.87 50.25 57.85
CA SER A 683 -33.47 50.45 57.47
C SER A 683 -33.30 50.43 55.96
N LEU A 684 -32.73 51.49 55.39
CA LEU A 684 -32.24 51.48 54.02
C LEU A 684 -30.96 50.64 53.96
N VAL A 685 -30.83 49.80 52.93
CA VAL A 685 -29.66 48.98 52.66
C VAL A 685 -29.32 49.13 51.18
N TRP A 686 -28.05 49.37 50.85
CA TRP A 686 -27.60 49.53 49.47
C TRP A 686 -26.24 48.92 49.20
N GLU A 687 -26.03 48.62 47.92
CA GLU A 687 -24.78 48.17 47.36
C GLU A 687 -24.58 48.76 45.97
N THR A 688 -23.38 49.27 45.71
CA THR A 688 -22.98 49.88 44.43
C THR A 688 -21.64 49.32 43.97
N GLU A 689 -21.44 49.27 42.66
CA GLU A 689 -20.24 48.76 41.99
C GLU A 689 -19.64 49.87 41.13
N ASN A 690 -18.31 50.01 41.17
CA ASN A 690 -17.53 51.00 40.42
C ASN A 690 -17.84 52.48 40.70
N ALA A 691 -18.55 52.80 41.81
CA ALA A 691 -18.85 54.17 42.21
C ALA A 691 -17.70 54.79 43.04
N ASP A 692 -17.21 55.97 42.66
CA ASP A 692 -16.29 56.77 43.46
C ASP A 692 -17.03 57.54 44.57
N THR A 693 -18.28 57.92 44.32
CA THR A 693 -19.13 58.65 45.26
C THR A 693 -20.56 58.11 45.25
N VAL A 694 -21.19 58.02 46.43
CA VAL A 694 -22.61 57.61 46.58
C VAL A 694 -23.32 58.58 47.51
N THR A 695 -24.52 59.04 47.14
CA THR A 695 -25.37 59.93 47.94
C THR A 695 -26.78 59.38 48.05
N ILE A 696 -27.45 59.61 49.19
CA ILE A 696 -28.86 59.26 49.39
C ILE A 696 -29.62 60.51 49.83
N ASP A 697 -30.73 60.82 49.16
CA ASP A 697 -31.57 61.98 49.45
C ASP A 697 -32.12 61.89 50.88
N GLY A 698 -31.88 62.93 51.69
CA GLY A 698 -32.24 62.97 53.11
C GLY A 698 -31.21 62.38 54.07
N ILE A 699 -30.13 61.74 53.57
CA ILE A 699 -29.04 61.16 54.40
C ILE A 699 -27.67 61.77 54.05
N GLY A 700 -27.42 62.12 52.78
CA GLY A 700 -26.16 62.70 52.32
C GLY A 700 -25.20 61.68 51.70
N THR A 701 -23.90 62.01 51.64
CA THR A 701 -22.86 61.13 51.08
C THR A 701 -22.61 59.93 51.98
N VAL A 702 -22.62 58.74 51.38
CA VAL A 702 -22.46 57.46 52.07
C VAL A 702 -21.39 56.61 51.40
N ARG A 703 -20.97 55.53 52.07
CA ARG A 703 -20.05 54.54 51.50
C ARG A 703 -20.73 53.76 50.37
N PRO A 704 -19.97 53.19 49.41
CA PRO A 704 -20.50 52.42 48.28
C PRO A 704 -21.43 51.26 48.66
N THR A 705 -21.23 50.66 49.83
CA THR A 705 -22.10 49.67 50.47
C THR A 705 -22.41 50.12 51.88
N GLY A 706 -23.66 49.96 52.33
CA GLY A 706 -24.03 50.36 53.67
C GLY A 706 -25.50 50.18 54.03
N THR A 707 -25.81 50.57 55.26
CA THR A 707 -27.17 50.62 55.78
C THR A 707 -27.38 51.89 56.60
N ALA A 708 -28.60 52.43 56.60
CA ALA A 708 -28.99 53.59 57.38
C ALA A 708 -30.44 53.49 57.86
N ALA A 709 -30.65 53.69 59.16
CA ALA A 709 -31.98 53.68 59.76
C ALA A 709 -32.75 54.97 59.43
N VAL A 710 -34.03 54.83 59.13
CA VAL A 710 -34.98 55.90 58.83
C VAL A 710 -36.30 55.68 59.60
N SER A 711 -36.98 56.75 60.01
CA SER A 711 -38.27 56.66 60.73
C SER A 711 -39.30 57.65 60.15
N PRO A 712 -39.72 57.43 58.90
CA PRO A 712 -40.61 58.35 58.23
C PRO A 712 -42.01 58.34 58.88
N GLN A 713 -42.61 59.52 59.08
CA GLN A 713 -43.93 59.68 59.70
C GLN A 713 -45.10 59.50 58.70
N GLN A 714 -44.78 59.52 57.42
CA GLN A 714 -45.66 59.30 56.28
C GLN A 714 -44.90 58.49 55.23
N THR A 715 -45.60 57.84 54.30
CA THR A 715 -44.96 57.10 53.21
C THR A 715 -43.93 57.97 52.48
N THR A 716 -42.66 57.59 52.52
CA THR A 716 -41.52 58.40 52.05
C THR A 716 -40.67 57.62 51.06
N THR A 717 -40.30 58.26 49.95
CA THR A 717 -39.41 57.69 48.91
C THR A 717 -38.02 58.29 49.05
N TYR A 718 -37.01 57.42 49.17
CA TYR A 718 -35.59 57.77 49.19
C TYR A 718 -34.97 57.50 47.83
N ARG A 719 -34.01 58.33 47.40
CA ARG A 719 -33.25 58.17 46.14
C ARG A 719 -31.77 58.00 46.45
N ILE A 720 -31.12 57.02 45.85
CA ILE A 720 -29.67 56.84 45.87
C ILE A 720 -29.07 57.23 44.52
N THR A 721 -27.92 57.91 44.53
CA THR A 721 -27.15 58.28 43.34
C THR A 721 -25.70 57.87 43.51
N ALA A 722 -25.14 57.12 42.56
CA ALA A 722 -23.77 56.62 42.56
C ALA A 722 -23.03 57.12 41.32
N SER A 723 -21.80 57.64 41.46
CA SER A 723 -21.05 58.24 40.33
C SER A 723 -19.54 57.99 40.35
N ASN A 724 -18.92 57.98 39.16
CA ASN A 724 -17.48 57.91 38.92
C ASN A 724 -17.12 58.75 37.66
N LYS A 725 -15.85 58.71 37.21
CA LYS A 725 -15.41 59.42 36.00
C LYS A 725 -16.10 59.00 34.69
N ALA A 726 -16.72 57.82 34.60
CA ALA A 726 -17.48 57.35 33.45
C ALA A 726 -18.95 57.81 33.45
N GLY A 727 -19.50 58.28 34.58
CA GLY A 727 -20.88 58.78 34.68
C GLY A 727 -21.54 58.57 36.04
N SER A 728 -22.86 58.80 36.10
CA SER A 728 -23.68 58.68 37.32
C SER A 728 -24.97 57.89 37.04
N VAL A 729 -25.40 57.09 38.01
CA VAL A 729 -26.64 56.28 37.98
C VAL A 729 -27.44 56.50 39.26
N SER A 730 -28.77 56.42 39.22
CA SER A 730 -29.62 56.62 40.40
C SER A 730 -30.86 55.73 40.39
N THR A 731 -31.34 55.32 41.57
CA THR A 731 -32.61 54.57 41.76
C THR A 731 -33.29 54.99 43.07
N THR A 732 -34.53 54.55 43.32
CA THR A 732 -35.32 54.91 44.50
C THR A 732 -35.85 53.68 45.26
N THR A 733 -36.18 53.87 46.54
CA THR A 733 -36.91 52.89 47.36
C THR A 733 -37.91 53.62 48.26
N THR A 734 -39.09 53.03 48.49
CA THR A 734 -40.19 53.69 49.25
C THR A 734 -40.49 52.91 50.52
N ILE A 735 -40.56 53.62 51.65
CA ILE A 735 -41.02 53.09 52.93
C ILE A 735 -42.48 53.51 53.13
N THR A 736 -43.39 52.55 53.28
CA THR A 736 -44.83 52.78 53.46
C THR A 736 -45.20 52.84 54.94
N VAL A 737 -46.01 53.81 55.37
CA VAL A 737 -46.45 53.95 56.79
C VAL A 737 -47.95 53.66 56.91
N THR A 738 -48.35 52.71 57.77
CA THR A 738 -49.73 52.18 57.88
C THR A 738 -50.40 52.50 59.23
N ARG A 739 -51.73 52.77 59.26
CA ARG A 739 -52.56 53.03 60.48
C ARG A 739 -53.79 52.09 60.57
N PRO A 740 -54.31 51.68 61.75
CA PRO A 740 -55.48 50.78 61.88
C PRO A 740 -56.86 51.44 61.62
N GLY A 741 -57.86 50.68 61.13
CA GLY A 741 -59.23 51.15 60.80
C GLY A 741 -60.37 50.60 61.69
N ALA A 742 -61.62 51.02 61.45
CA ALA A 742 -62.82 50.68 62.24
C ALA A 742 -63.21 49.18 62.18
N PRO A 743 -63.85 48.61 63.23
CA PRO A 743 -64.19 47.19 63.27
C PRO A 743 -65.39 46.87 62.37
N ARG A 744 -65.48 45.65 61.82
CA ARG A 744 -66.56 45.25 60.91
C ARG A 744 -67.66 44.46 61.63
N ILE A 745 -68.92 44.81 61.36
CA ILE A 745 -70.08 44.01 61.76
C ILE A 745 -70.29 42.91 60.72
N LEU A 746 -70.27 41.65 61.16
CA LEU A 746 -70.36 40.49 60.27
C LEU A 746 -71.81 40.03 60.05
N ALA A 747 -72.69 40.19 61.04
CA ALA A 747 -74.12 39.89 60.90
C ALA A 747 -74.96 40.62 61.96
N PHE A 748 -76.17 41.05 61.58
CA PHE A 748 -77.23 41.45 62.50
C PHE A 748 -78.62 41.18 61.87
N THR A 749 -79.36 40.21 62.39
CA THR A 749 -80.61 39.69 61.79
C THR A 749 -81.71 39.50 62.82
N ALA A 750 -82.96 39.38 62.36
CA ALA A 750 -84.14 39.10 63.18
C ALA A 750 -84.99 38.00 62.53
N ASP A 751 -85.48 37.04 63.33
CA ASP A 751 -86.36 35.96 62.87
C ASP A 751 -87.44 35.62 63.91
N PRO A 752 -88.74 35.61 63.56
CA PRO A 752 -89.32 36.12 62.30
C PRO A 752 -89.28 37.65 62.20
N ILE A 753 -89.22 38.18 60.96
CA ILE A 753 -89.18 39.63 60.70
C ILE A 753 -90.58 40.30 60.70
N GLU A 754 -91.64 39.50 60.59
CA GLU A 754 -93.03 39.93 60.80
C GLU A 754 -93.69 39.07 61.89
N ILE A 755 -94.34 39.71 62.86
CA ILE A 755 -95.02 39.07 63.98
C ILE A 755 -96.42 39.66 64.19
N LEU A 756 -97.33 38.91 64.82
CA LEU A 756 -98.57 39.48 65.33
C LEU A 756 -98.34 40.19 66.67
N GLU A 757 -99.18 41.15 67.01
CA GLU A 757 -99.14 41.82 68.31
C GLU A 757 -99.18 40.80 69.46
N GLY A 758 -98.16 40.80 70.33
CA GLY A 758 -97.97 39.84 71.42
C GLY A 758 -97.03 38.66 71.13
N GLU A 759 -96.58 38.49 69.88
CA GLU A 759 -95.56 37.49 69.53
C GLU A 759 -94.12 38.04 69.75
N SER A 760 -93.11 37.18 69.56
CA SER A 760 -91.70 37.52 69.77
C SER A 760 -90.85 37.21 68.54
N ALA A 761 -89.80 37.98 68.32
CA ALA A 761 -88.74 37.68 67.36
C ALA A 761 -87.38 37.55 68.04
N THR A 762 -86.44 36.83 67.43
CA THR A 762 -85.06 36.68 67.96
C THR A 762 -84.09 37.47 67.12
N LEU A 763 -83.39 38.42 67.76
CA LEU A 763 -82.24 39.12 67.17
C LEU A 763 -80.99 38.25 67.30
N SER A 764 -80.13 38.23 66.30
CA SER A 764 -78.82 37.56 66.33
C SER A 764 -77.74 38.43 65.70
N TRP A 765 -76.55 38.51 66.30
CA TRP A 765 -75.44 39.34 65.81
C TRP A 765 -74.07 38.68 65.92
N ARG A 766 -73.14 39.16 65.08
CA ARG A 766 -71.71 38.82 65.13
C ARG A 766 -70.87 40.01 64.60
N VAL A 767 -69.78 40.32 65.29
CA VAL A 767 -68.83 41.41 65.03
C VAL A 767 -67.42 40.80 64.97
N GLU A 768 -66.59 41.33 64.08
CA GLU A 768 -65.19 40.90 63.90
C GLU A 768 -64.35 41.15 65.17
N GLN A 769 -63.30 40.34 65.37
CA GLN A 769 -62.34 40.53 66.46
C GLN A 769 -61.65 41.89 66.34
N GLY A 770 -61.50 42.62 67.45
CA GLY A 770 -60.88 43.96 67.48
C GLY A 770 -61.83 45.12 67.77
N ALA A 771 -63.14 44.88 67.88
CA ALA A 771 -64.04 45.83 68.52
C ALA A 771 -63.81 45.82 70.05
N THR A 772 -63.57 47.00 70.63
CA THR A 772 -63.43 47.20 72.08
C THR A 772 -64.79 47.35 72.77
N GLU A 773 -65.85 47.69 72.03
CA GLU A 773 -67.21 47.83 72.56
C GLU A 773 -68.24 47.42 71.49
N VAL A 774 -69.29 46.68 71.88
CA VAL A 774 -70.45 46.35 71.05
C VAL A 774 -71.73 46.62 71.84
N SER A 775 -72.77 47.21 71.24
CA SER A 775 -74.08 47.47 71.90
C SER A 775 -75.25 47.42 70.92
N ILE A 776 -76.47 47.16 71.42
CA ILE A 776 -77.71 47.19 70.62
C ILE A 776 -78.70 48.18 71.22
N SER A 777 -79.33 49.02 70.39
CA SER A 777 -80.36 49.98 70.81
C SER A 777 -81.54 49.28 71.49
N GLY A 778 -81.85 49.64 72.73
CA GLY A 778 -82.93 49.02 73.53
C GLY A 778 -82.52 47.77 74.31
N LEU A 779 -81.34 47.19 74.05
CA LEU A 779 -80.79 46.03 74.79
C LEU A 779 -79.47 46.32 75.51
N GLY A 780 -78.78 47.43 75.19
CA GLY A 780 -77.53 47.83 75.85
C GLY A 780 -76.28 47.08 75.35
N PRO A 781 -75.17 47.12 76.10
CA PRO A 781 -73.89 46.50 75.72
C PRO A 781 -74.02 44.99 75.50
N GLN A 782 -73.33 44.49 74.47
CA GLN A 782 -73.35 43.11 74.04
C GLN A 782 -71.94 42.57 73.82
N THR A 783 -71.83 41.24 73.76
CA THR A 783 -70.60 40.55 73.37
C THR A 783 -70.40 40.59 71.85
N LEU A 784 -69.19 40.28 71.38
CA LEU A 784 -68.83 40.26 69.95
C LEU A 784 -69.76 39.36 69.10
N ALA A 785 -70.40 38.35 69.69
CA ALA A 785 -71.49 37.61 69.05
C ALA A 785 -72.53 37.20 70.10
N GLY A 786 -73.79 37.09 69.70
CA GLY A 786 -74.89 36.72 70.59
C GLY A 786 -76.25 36.69 69.90
N SER A 787 -77.29 36.36 70.68
CA SER A 787 -78.69 36.41 70.27
C SER A 787 -79.59 36.84 71.44
N ALA A 788 -80.65 37.59 71.16
CA ALA A 788 -81.59 38.07 72.17
C ALA A 788 -83.03 38.00 71.65
N ARG A 789 -83.95 37.50 72.48
CA ARG A 789 -85.39 37.47 72.17
C ARG A 789 -86.03 38.81 72.52
N VAL A 790 -86.83 39.35 71.61
CA VAL A 790 -87.54 40.64 71.76
C VAL A 790 -89.03 40.48 71.43
N THR A 791 -89.88 41.24 72.11
CA THR A 791 -91.35 41.26 71.92
C THR A 791 -91.81 42.70 71.69
N PRO A 792 -91.51 43.30 70.53
CA PRO A 792 -91.91 44.68 70.27
C PRO A 792 -93.45 44.78 70.15
N ALA A 793 -94.05 45.75 70.83
CA ALA A 793 -95.50 45.98 70.78
C ALA A 793 -95.95 46.71 69.50
N ALA A 794 -95.01 47.38 68.81
CA ALA A 794 -95.20 48.02 67.53
C ALA A 794 -93.97 47.76 66.64
N THR A 795 -94.09 47.97 65.33
CA THR A 795 -92.96 47.83 64.40
C THR A 795 -91.73 48.60 64.90
N THR A 796 -90.65 47.89 65.22
CA THR A 796 -89.47 48.44 65.92
C THR A 796 -88.19 48.10 65.17
N THR A 797 -87.30 49.08 65.04
CA THR A 797 -85.95 48.92 64.47
C THR A 797 -84.90 48.88 65.57
N TYR A 798 -84.07 47.85 65.57
CA TYR A 798 -82.91 47.71 66.44
C TYR A 798 -81.63 48.05 65.67
N ILE A 799 -80.65 48.70 66.33
CA ILE A 799 -79.36 49.10 65.77
C ILE A 799 -78.23 48.52 66.63
N LEU A 800 -77.34 47.74 66.03
CA LEU A 800 -76.07 47.25 66.59
C LEU A 800 -74.95 48.22 66.26
N THR A 801 -74.13 48.57 67.25
CA THR A 801 -72.97 49.45 67.14
C THR A 801 -71.71 48.75 67.65
N ALA A 802 -70.60 48.81 66.91
CA ALA A 802 -69.29 48.28 67.30
C ALA A 802 -68.19 49.36 67.18
N ARG A 803 -67.34 49.52 68.21
CA ARG A 803 -66.30 50.58 68.29
C ARG A 803 -64.90 49.98 68.52
N SER A 804 -63.87 50.61 67.96
CA SER A 804 -62.44 50.37 68.27
C SER A 804 -61.65 51.69 68.25
N SER A 805 -60.34 51.63 68.56
CA SER A 805 -59.43 52.78 68.43
C SER A 805 -59.27 53.28 66.98
N GLY A 806 -59.66 52.48 65.98
CA GLY A 806 -59.61 52.82 64.55
C GLY A 806 -60.93 53.36 63.98
N GLY A 807 -62.01 53.44 64.78
CA GLY A 807 -63.31 54.01 64.37
C GLY A 807 -64.53 53.19 64.82
N GLU A 808 -65.72 53.50 64.30
CA GLU A 808 -67.02 52.90 64.66
C GLU A 808 -67.75 52.33 63.43
N ALA A 809 -68.50 51.24 63.60
CA ALA A 809 -69.41 50.66 62.60
C ALA A 809 -70.80 50.37 63.21
N THR A 810 -71.86 50.48 62.40
CA THR A 810 -73.25 50.23 62.81
C THR A 810 -74.04 49.37 61.80
N ALA A 811 -75.05 48.62 62.27
CA ALA A 811 -75.98 47.82 61.46
C ALA A 811 -77.39 47.81 62.09
N SER A 812 -78.47 47.65 61.32
CA SER A 812 -79.84 47.68 61.86
C SER A 812 -80.76 46.59 61.30
N VAL A 813 -81.81 46.24 62.06
CA VAL A 813 -82.87 45.30 61.64
C VAL A 813 -84.24 45.74 62.19
N THR A 814 -85.29 45.65 61.36
CA THR A 814 -86.66 46.05 61.71
C THR A 814 -87.59 44.85 61.81
N ILE A 815 -88.29 44.70 62.93
CA ILE A 815 -89.34 43.69 63.12
C ILE A 815 -90.70 44.39 63.01
N LYS A 816 -91.56 43.92 62.11
CA LYS A 816 -92.89 44.50 61.85
C LYS A 816 -93.98 43.77 62.62
N VAL A 817 -94.85 44.53 63.28
CA VAL A 817 -95.94 43.99 64.11
C VAL A 817 -97.29 44.25 63.43
N LEU A 818 -98.06 43.19 63.16
CA LEU A 818 -99.37 43.24 62.49
C LEU A 818 -100.54 43.04 63.49
N PRO A 819 -101.68 43.75 63.34
CA PRO A 819 -102.87 43.52 64.17
C PRO A 819 -103.67 42.27 63.73
N PRO A 820 -104.44 41.63 64.62
CA PRO A 820 -105.27 40.45 64.30
C PRO A 820 -106.55 40.80 63.50
N VAL A 821 -106.96 39.91 62.60
CA VAL A 821 -108.17 40.08 61.75
C VAL A 821 -109.46 39.79 62.52
N ARG A 822 -110.49 40.62 62.37
CA ARG A 822 -111.83 40.46 62.99
C ARG A 822 -112.96 40.90 62.04
N ILE A 823 -114.08 40.18 62.02
CA ILE A 823 -115.36 40.69 61.48
C ILE A 823 -116.15 41.26 62.66
N ILE A 824 -116.36 42.57 62.66
CA ILE A 824 -117.00 43.31 63.76
C ILE A 824 -118.52 43.17 63.67
N SER A 825 -119.09 43.32 62.47
CA SER A 825 -120.53 43.13 62.26
C SER A 825 -120.83 42.61 60.85
N PHE A 826 -121.91 41.83 60.73
CA PHE A 826 -122.49 41.48 59.43
C PHE A 826 -123.99 41.18 59.61
N THR A 827 -124.85 42.03 59.07
CA THR A 827 -126.30 42.02 59.33
C THR A 827 -127.11 42.25 58.06
N ALA A 828 -128.41 41.95 58.11
CA ALA A 828 -129.36 42.18 57.02
C ALA A 828 -130.64 42.82 57.56
N ASN A 829 -131.14 43.89 56.91
CA ASN A 829 -132.33 44.60 57.36
C ASN A 829 -133.22 45.09 56.18
N PRO A 830 -134.53 44.75 56.13
CA PRO A 830 -135.19 43.75 56.96
C PRO A 830 -134.66 42.35 56.65
N SER A 831 -134.51 41.52 57.68
CA SER A 831 -134.06 40.12 57.54
C SER A 831 -135.17 39.18 57.05
N THR A 832 -136.42 39.66 56.97
CA THR A 832 -137.56 38.94 56.42
C THR A 832 -138.30 39.84 55.42
N LEU A 833 -138.52 39.33 54.21
CA LEU A 833 -139.18 40.02 53.12
C LEU A 833 -140.56 39.40 52.87
N ALA A 834 -141.58 40.25 52.79
CA ALA A 834 -142.96 39.81 52.67
C ALA A 834 -143.27 39.22 51.29
N LYS A 835 -142.54 39.65 50.24
CA LYS A 835 -142.73 39.17 48.87
C LYS A 835 -141.37 38.91 48.18
N PRO A 836 -141.30 37.92 47.26
CA PRO A 836 -140.16 37.75 46.37
C PRO A 836 -139.80 39.03 45.61
N GLY A 837 -138.53 39.45 45.68
CA GLY A 837 -138.02 40.62 44.96
C GLY A 837 -138.04 41.93 45.76
N ASP A 838 -138.55 41.94 46.99
CA ASP A 838 -138.38 43.07 47.91
C ASP A 838 -136.89 43.23 48.30
N SER A 839 -136.50 44.43 48.73
CA SER A 839 -135.10 44.76 49.03
C SER A 839 -134.77 44.58 50.51
N ALA A 840 -133.68 43.87 50.80
CA ALA A 840 -133.02 43.83 52.10
C ALA A 840 -131.62 44.44 51.99
N LYS A 841 -131.20 45.22 52.98
CA LYS A 841 -129.87 45.83 53.03
C LYS A 841 -128.93 44.99 53.87
N LEU A 842 -127.89 44.43 53.25
CA LEU A 842 -126.75 43.84 53.95
C LEU A 842 -125.81 44.95 54.41
N THR A 843 -125.25 44.83 55.61
CA THR A 843 -124.28 45.80 56.15
C THR A 843 -123.19 45.06 56.91
N TRP A 844 -121.92 45.38 56.68
CA TRP A 844 -120.78 44.77 57.36
C TRP A 844 -119.69 45.75 57.77
N GLU A 845 -118.92 45.34 58.77
CA GLU A 845 -117.71 46.00 59.26
C GLU A 845 -116.66 44.96 59.66
N THR A 846 -115.41 45.17 59.24
CA THR A 846 -114.26 44.31 59.49
C THR A 846 -113.05 45.15 59.90
N SER A 847 -112.11 44.58 60.65
CA SER A 847 -110.87 45.22 61.09
C SER A 847 -109.68 44.27 60.98
N GLY A 848 -108.49 44.81 60.70
CA GLY A 848 -107.24 44.04 60.60
C GLY A 848 -107.07 43.16 59.35
N ALA A 849 -108.11 43.00 58.53
CA ALA A 849 -108.05 42.32 57.23
C ALA A 849 -107.45 43.23 56.15
N THR A 850 -106.61 42.66 55.29
CA THR A 850 -106.12 43.29 54.05
C THR A 850 -106.95 42.87 52.83
N GLU A 851 -107.79 41.85 52.94
CA GLU A 851 -108.67 41.38 51.86
C GLU A 851 -110.02 40.92 52.44
N ILE A 852 -111.14 41.42 51.89
CA ILE A 852 -112.50 41.04 52.28
C ILE A 852 -113.34 40.68 51.05
N THR A 853 -114.14 39.61 51.13
CA THR A 853 -115.02 39.13 50.06
C THR A 853 -116.42 38.79 50.58
N LEU A 854 -117.46 39.08 49.79
CA LEU A 854 -118.86 38.80 50.07
C LEU A 854 -119.46 37.92 48.96
N THR A 855 -120.10 36.82 49.34
CA THR A 855 -120.74 35.91 48.37
C THR A 855 -121.87 36.60 47.62
N GLY A 856 -121.87 36.50 46.29
CA GLY A 856 -122.81 37.18 45.39
C GLY A 856 -122.37 38.58 44.93
N ALA A 857 -121.35 39.19 45.55
CA ALA A 857 -120.82 40.51 45.20
C ALA A 857 -119.32 40.56 44.92
N GLY A 858 -118.54 39.55 45.35
CA GLY A 858 -117.09 39.50 45.16
C GLY A 858 -116.33 40.28 46.24
N SER A 859 -115.16 40.83 45.92
CA SER A 859 -114.37 41.62 46.88
C SER A 859 -115.09 42.88 47.30
N VAL A 860 -115.09 43.13 48.61
CA VAL A 860 -115.77 44.27 49.21
C VAL A 860 -114.83 45.06 50.11
N SER A 861 -115.17 46.32 50.38
CA SER A 861 -114.43 47.16 51.33
C SER A 861 -114.58 46.68 52.77
N ALA A 862 -113.64 47.08 53.64
CA ALA A 862 -113.60 46.69 55.05
C ALA A 862 -114.89 47.00 55.82
N THR A 863 -115.55 48.11 55.47
CA THR A 863 -116.93 48.44 55.86
C THR A 863 -117.75 48.67 54.61
N GLY A 864 -118.98 48.19 54.57
CA GLY A 864 -119.83 48.35 53.40
C GLY A 864 -121.29 47.99 53.65
N SER A 865 -122.12 48.37 52.70
CA SER A 865 -123.52 47.99 52.65
C SER A 865 -123.93 47.66 51.22
N LEU A 866 -124.76 46.65 51.05
CA LEU A 866 -125.25 46.20 49.76
C LEU A 866 -126.73 45.87 49.84
N ASP A 867 -127.55 46.55 49.03
CA ASP A 867 -128.95 46.19 48.86
C ASP A 867 -129.06 44.94 47.98
N VAL A 868 -129.77 43.93 48.49
CA VAL A 868 -130.04 42.67 47.81
C VAL A 868 -131.54 42.46 47.68
N LYS A 869 -131.98 41.95 46.54
CA LYS A 869 -133.40 41.65 46.25
C LYS A 869 -133.60 40.16 46.00
N PRO A 870 -133.43 39.30 47.01
CA PRO A 870 -133.52 37.87 46.81
C PRO A 870 -134.98 37.47 46.53
N ALA A 871 -135.19 36.58 45.55
CA ALA A 871 -136.51 36.03 45.21
C ALA A 871 -136.90 34.84 46.12
N GLN A 872 -135.94 34.25 46.80
CA GLN A 872 -136.10 33.17 47.78
C GLN A 872 -135.19 33.45 48.98
N THR A 873 -135.36 32.75 50.09
CA THR A 873 -134.47 32.88 51.25
C THR A 873 -133.00 32.61 50.85
N THR A 874 -132.13 33.61 50.97
CA THR A 874 -130.72 33.55 50.54
C THR A 874 -129.79 33.87 51.70
N THR A 875 -128.75 33.06 51.90
CA THR A 875 -127.67 33.33 52.85
C THR A 875 -126.48 33.98 52.15
N TYR A 876 -125.99 35.07 52.71
CA TYR A 876 -124.78 35.77 52.27
C TYR A 876 -123.66 35.55 53.30
N THR A 877 -122.43 35.37 52.85
CA THR A 877 -121.23 35.10 53.68
C THR A 877 -120.11 36.07 53.35
N LEU A 878 -119.57 36.71 54.39
CA LEU A 878 -118.44 37.63 54.36
C LEU A 878 -117.16 36.93 54.89
N ILE A 879 -116.06 37.03 54.16
CA ILE A 879 -114.74 36.46 54.49
C ILE A 879 -113.73 37.60 54.56
N ALA A 880 -112.98 37.75 55.65
CA ALA A 880 -111.96 38.78 55.87
C ALA A 880 -110.62 38.15 56.28
N ARG A 881 -109.49 38.54 55.65
CA ARG A 881 -108.15 37.96 55.90
C ARG A 881 -106.98 38.92 55.75
N ASN A 882 -105.83 38.58 56.36
CA ASN A 882 -104.51 39.15 56.09
C ASN A 882 -103.46 38.03 55.92
N SER A 883 -102.17 38.37 55.71
CA SER A 883 -101.09 37.40 55.47
C SER A 883 -100.89 36.36 56.58
N ARG A 884 -101.48 36.57 57.78
CA ARG A 884 -101.31 35.72 58.97
C ARG A 884 -102.61 35.18 59.57
N SER A 885 -103.81 35.69 59.21
CA SER A 885 -105.10 35.32 59.83
C SER A 885 -106.30 35.47 58.87
N THR A 886 -107.35 34.62 59.00
CA THR A 886 -108.62 34.67 58.21
C THR A 886 -109.84 34.39 59.09
N VAL A 887 -110.94 35.12 58.90
CA VAL A 887 -112.21 35.00 59.65
C VAL A 887 -113.43 35.10 58.71
N THR A 888 -114.53 34.41 59.01
CA THR A 888 -115.77 34.38 58.18
C THR A 888 -117.05 34.58 59.00
N SER A 889 -118.10 35.20 58.43
CA SER A 889 -119.42 35.39 59.04
C SER A 889 -120.56 35.37 58.00
N SER A 890 -121.78 34.94 58.35
CA SER A 890 -122.92 34.81 57.41
C SER A 890 -124.22 35.40 57.96
N VAL A 891 -125.06 35.93 57.07
CA VAL A 891 -126.42 36.42 57.37
C VAL A 891 -127.43 35.91 56.35
N THR A 892 -128.63 35.54 56.81
CA THR A 892 -129.71 35.01 55.95
C THR A 892 -130.83 36.05 55.80
N VAL A 893 -131.21 36.37 54.57
CA VAL A 893 -132.42 37.14 54.25
C VAL A 893 -133.52 36.14 53.89
N THR A 894 -134.58 36.10 54.69
CA THR A 894 -135.69 35.15 54.53
C THR A 894 -136.79 35.74 53.66
N VAL A 895 -137.21 35.07 52.59
CA VAL A 895 -138.33 35.48 51.73
C VAL A 895 -139.45 34.48 51.91
N SER A 896 -140.61 34.90 52.42
CA SER A 896 -141.73 33.99 52.72
C SER A 896 -142.27 33.28 51.47
N PRO A 897 -142.12 31.96 51.32
CA PRO A 897 -142.68 31.20 50.21
C PRO A 897 -144.08 30.66 50.59
N GLY A 898 -145.00 30.65 49.62
CA GLY A 898 -146.18 29.78 49.70
C GLY A 898 -145.75 28.32 49.98
N THR A 899 -146.55 27.62 50.77
CA THR A 899 -146.30 26.33 51.44
C THR A 899 -145.69 25.18 50.61
N GLN A 900 -144.83 24.39 51.30
CA GLN A 900 -144.43 22.95 51.12
C GLN A 900 -143.15 22.58 50.29
N PRO A 901 -142.53 21.36 50.49
CA PRO A 901 -141.09 21.12 50.76
C PRO A 901 -140.42 20.09 49.77
N PRO A 902 -139.34 19.30 50.11
CA PRO A 902 -137.92 19.48 49.73
C PRO A 902 -137.28 18.34 48.86
N GLY A 903 -136.02 18.51 48.38
CA GLY A 903 -135.18 17.43 47.76
C GLY A 903 -133.74 17.84 47.26
N PRO A 904 -132.80 16.90 46.97
CA PRO A 904 -131.31 16.93 47.25
C PRO A 904 -130.30 16.98 46.03
N GLY A 905 -128.94 16.99 46.24
CA GLY A 905 -127.84 17.30 45.26
C GLY A 905 -126.76 16.23 44.85
N THR A 906 -125.64 16.60 44.14
CA THR A 906 -124.54 15.75 43.49
C THR A 906 -123.10 16.39 43.32
N GLY A 907 -121.99 15.65 42.97
CA GLY A 907 -120.50 15.98 43.07
C GLY A 907 -119.48 15.82 41.85
N SER A 908 -118.11 15.76 42.04
CA SER A 908 -116.98 15.78 40.99
C SER A 908 -115.61 15.03 41.28
N ASN A 909 -114.76 14.75 40.24
CA ASN A 909 -113.49 13.89 40.11
C ASN A 909 -112.11 14.62 40.28
N ASN A 910 -111.08 14.01 40.89
CA ASN A 910 -109.78 14.61 41.35
C ASN A 910 -108.50 13.94 40.76
N ALA A 911 -107.30 14.53 40.96
CA ALA A 911 -106.02 14.08 40.34
C ALA A 911 -105.09 13.23 41.25
N PRO A 912 -104.08 12.50 40.71
CA PRO A 912 -103.20 11.61 41.48
C PRO A 912 -102.33 12.31 42.53
N ILE A 913 -102.10 11.66 43.67
CA ILE A 913 -101.24 12.17 44.76
C ILE A 913 -99.91 11.39 44.79
N ILE A 914 -98.81 12.10 44.55
CA ILE A 914 -97.45 11.52 44.58
C ILE A 914 -96.94 11.40 46.01
N ARG A 915 -96.44 10.22 46.39
CA ARG A 915 -95.70 9.98 47.63
C ARG A 915 -94.33 9.38 47.31
N SER A 916 -93.29 9.91 47.94
CA SER A 916 -91.91 9.46 47.76
C SER A 916 -91.25 9.16 49.10
N ASN A 917 -90.33 8.19 49.11
CA ASN A 917 -89.42 7.98 50.24
C ASN A 917 -88.15 8.85 50.16
N VAL A 918 -87.86 9.41 48.98
CA VAL A 918 -86.73 10.31 48.77
C VAL A 918 -87.14 11.77 48.97
N LEU A 919 -86.30 12.51 49.67
CA LEU A 919 -86.44 13.96 49.87
C LEU A 919 -86.24 14.70 48.53
N GLU A 920 -87.05 15.73 48.29
CA GLU A 920 -86.98 16.56 47.08
C GLU A 920 -85.61 17.20 46.87
N PHE A 921 -84.84 17.45 47.93
CA PHE A 921 -83.49 17.99 47.84
C PHE A 921 -82.61 17.35 48.92
N PHE A 922 -81.48 16.75 48.54
CA PHE A 922 -80.49 16.24 49.50
C PHE A 922 -79.07 16.20 48.93
N THR A 923 -78.08 16.12 49.82
CA THR A 923 -76.66 16.02 49.50
C THR A 923 -76.12 14.66 49.93
N THR A 924 -75.27 14.05 49.12
CA THR A 924 -74.75 12.69 49.33
C THR A 924 -73.32 12.55 48.80
N ASP A 925 -72.58 11.58 49.32
CA ASP A 925 -71.27 11.14 48.85
C ASP A 925 -71.30 9.70 48.29
N VAL A 926 -72.48 9.06 48.29
CA VAL A 926 -72.74 7.76 47.67
C VAL A 926 -73.38 7.94 46.30
N PRO A 927 -72.89 7.30 45.22
CA PRO A 927 -73.40 7.53 43.86
C PRO A 927 -74.68 6.76 43.51
N ASN A 928 -75.08 5.75 44.30
CA ASN A 928 -76.24 4.90 44.00
C ASN A 928 -77.41 5.17 44.96
N HIS A 929 -78.60 5.40 44.40
CA HIS A 929 -79.83 5.66 45.14
C HIS A 929 -81.01 4.86 44.59
N VAL A 930 -81.97 4.54 45.45
CA VAL A 930 -83.25 3.93 45.06
C VAL A 930 -84.35 4.93 45.33
N PHE A 931 -85.06 5.32 44.28
CA PHE A 931 -86.22 6.19 44.32
C PHE A 931 -87.47 5.33 44.30
N ASP A 932 -88.26 5.34 45.38
CA ASP A 932 -89.48 4.55 45.49
C ASP A 932 -90.70 5.47 45.64
N PHE A 933 -91.57 5.40 44.64
CA PHE A 933 -92.82 6.16 44.53
C PHE A 933 -94.06 5.27 44.58
N SER A 934 -93.90 3.97 44.88
CA SER A 934 -94.97 2.97 44.83
C SER A 934 -96.16 3.26 45.75
N ALA A 935 -95.97 4.11 46.77
CA ALA A 935 -97.02 4.55 47.69
C ALA A 935 -97.91 5.69 47.13
N SER A 936 -97.71 6.12 45.88
CA SER A 936 -98.57 7.12 45.24
C SER A 936 -99.94 6.54 44.91
N SER A 937 -101.01 7.34 44.98
CA SER A 937 -102.39 6.87 44.81
C SER A 937 -103.27 7.90 44.11
N ASP A 938 -104.25 7.43 43.34
CA ASP A 938 -105.31 8.27 42.80
C ASP A 938 -106.54 8.32 43.73
N PRO A 939 -107.09 9.50 44.09
CA PRO A 939 -108.28 9.62 44.94
C PRO A 939 -109.53 8.93 44.38
N ASP A 940 -109.63 8.79 43.07
CA ASP A 940 -110.74 8.13 42.37
C ASP A 940 -110.45 6.64 42.09
N GLY A 941 -109.28 6.15 42.52
CA GLY A 941 -108.91 4.72 42.58
C GLY A 941 -108.29 4.15 41.31
N ASP A 942 -107.88 4.99 40.35
CA ASP A 942 -107.30 4.54 39.08
C ASP A 942 -105.82 4.12 39.18
N LYS A 943 -105.37 3.23 38.27
CA LYS A 943 -103.97 2.77 38.21
C LYS A 943 -103.03 3.84 37.67
N LEU A 944 -101.85 3.95 38.29
CA LEU A 944 -100.85 4.99 37.99
C LEU A 944 -99.69 4.48 37.14
N ALA A 945 -99.19 5.34 36.25
CA ALA A 945 -97.95 5.16 35.51
C ALA A 945 -96.91 6.20 35.95
N PHE A 946 -95.62 5.83 36.00
CA PHE A 946 -94.52 6.64 36.53
C PHE A 946 -93.42 6.82 35.47
N ASP A 947 -92.92 8.04 35.31
CA ASP A 947 -91.79 8.35 34.42
C ASP A 947 -90.81 9.30 35.13
N LEU A 948 -89.60 8.82 35.44
CA LEU A 948 -88.54 9.58 36.11
C LEU A 948 -87.40 9.88 35.13
N ARG A 949 -87.08 11.17 34.94
CA ARG A 949 -86.02 11.60 34.01
C ARG A 949 -85.08 12.63 34.63
N LEU A 950 -83.80 12.59 34.24
CA LEU A 950 -82.83 13.65 34.51
C LEU A 950 -83.09 14.83 33.57
N VAL A 951 -83.36 16.02 34.11
CA VAL A 951 -83.83 17.20 33.35
C VAL A 951 -82.68 18.12 32.92
N GLU A 952 -81.62 18.26 33.72
CA GLU A 952 -80.51 19.15 33.36
C GLU A 952 -79.18 18.70 34.01
N ASN A 953 -78.13 18.63 33.20
CA ASN A 953 -76.78 18.25 33.61
C ASN A 953 -75.75 18.77 32.58
N GLN A 954 -75.15 19.94 32.83
CA GLN A 954 -74.31 20.61 31.83
C GLN A 954 -72.82 20.68 32.20
N GLN A 955 -72.37 20.14 33.34
CA GLN A 955 -70.95 20.27 33.73
C GLN A 955 -70.27 19.07 34.39
N PHE A 956 -70.97 18.00 34.83
CA PHE A 956 -70.32 17.01 35.72
C PHE A 956 -70.51 15.52 35.37
N GLY A 957 -71.13 15.16 34.22
CA GLY A 957 -71.28 13.76 33.73
C GLY A 957 -72.62 13.12 34.12
N GLY A 958 -73.17 12.18 33.33
CA GLY A 958 -74.59 11.73 33.39
C GLY A 958 -75.03 10.88 34.61
N ALA A 959 -76.32 10.53 34.69
CA ALA A 959 -76.86 9.54 35.62
C ALA A 959 -77.58 8.42 34.86
N SER A 960 -77.42 7.17 35.30
CA SER A 960 -78.17 6.02 34.79
C SER A 960 -79.42 5.80 35.65
N ILE A 961 -80.58 5.68 35.01
CA ILE A 961 -81.86 5.41 35.67
C ILE A 961 -82.36 4.06 35.14
N VAL A 962 -82.58 3.11 36.04
CA VAL A 962 -83.13 1.79 35.72
C VAL A 962 -84.47 1.64 36.42
N ASP A 963 -85.54 1.65 35.64
CA ASP A 963 -86.90 1.37 36.12
C ASP A 963 -87.02 -0.12 36.49
N ARG A 964 -87.48 -0.39 37.72
CA ARG A 964 -87.73 -1.74 38.23
C ARG A 964 -89.23 -2.09 38.21
N GLY A 965 -90.08 -1.18 37.77
CA GLY A 965 -91.53 -1.29 37.73
C GLY A 965 -92.21 -0.78 39.00
N ASN A 966 -93.52 -0.52 38.90
CA ASN A 966 -94.39 -0.09 40.00
C ASN A 966 -93.89 1.14 40.78
N GLY A 967 -93.24 2.09 40.08
CA GLY A 967 -92.80 3.36 40.66
C GLY A 967 -91.46 3.29 41.41
N VAL A 968 -90.69 2.20 41.28
CA VAL A 968 -89.36 2.08 41.89
C VAL A 968 -88.26 2.16 40.84
N PHE A 969 -87.31 3.09 41.03
CA PHE A 969 -86.20 3.37 40.11
C PHE A 969 -84.86 3.30 40.84
N ASN A 970 -83.88 2.61 40.27
CA ASN A 970 -82.50 2.68 40.73
C ASN A 970 -81.76 3.76 39.92
N VAL A 971 -81.20 4.74 40.62
CA VAL A 971 -80.48 5.87 40.04
C VAL A 971 -79.01 5.80 40.44
N THR A 972 -78.11 5.83 39.46
CA THR A 972 -76.66 5.82 39.65
C THR A 972 -76.02 7.04 39.02
N ILE A 973 -75.34 7.85 39.82
CA ILE A 973 -74.58 9.03 39.39
C ILE A 973 -73.24 8.57 38.82
N LEU A 974 -72.99 8.82 37.53
CA LEU A 974 -71.82 8.33 36.80
C LEU A 974 -70.71 9.41 36.66
N GLY A 975 -70.92 10.61 37.21
CA GLY A 975 -70.08 11.79 37.03
C GLY A 975 -69.35 12.28 38.29
N GLY A 976 -68.58 13.37 38.15
CA GLY A 976 -67.92 14.08 39.25
C GLY A 976 -68.91 14.81 40.17
N GLY A 977 -68.43 15.28 41.32
CA GLY A 977 -69.27 15.97 42.30
C GLY A 977 -70.00 17.19 41.70
N GLY A 978 -71.32 17.31 41.95
CA GLY A 978 -72.20 18.32 41.37
C GLY A 978 -73.69 18.08 41.69
N ALA A 979 -74.56 18.99 41.25
CA ALA A 979 -76.02 18.89 41.43
C ALA A 979 -76.71 18.22 40.23
N TYR A 980 -77.61 17.27 40.50
CA TYR A 980 -78.36 16.47 39.53
C TYR A 980 -79.86 16.66 39.76
N HIS A 981 -80.62 17.00 38.71
CA HIS A 981 -82.04 17.32 38.81
C HIS A 981 -82.90 16.30 38.07
N PHE A 982 -83.82 15.64 38.78
CA PHE A 982 -84.74 14.64 38.27
C PHE A 982 -86.18 15.13 38.35
N LYS A 983 -87.00 14.73 37.38
CA LYS A 983 -88.43 15.04 37.33
C LYS A 983 -89.22 13.74 37.18
N LEU A 984 -90.14 13.53 38.11
CA LEU A 984 -91.12 12.45 38.09
C LEU A 984 -92.45 12.98 37.56
N THR A 985 -93.02 12.29 36.59
CA THR A 985 -94.41 12.48 36.17
C THR A 985 -95.21 11.23 36.52
N VAL A 986 -96.37 11.42 37.15
CA VAL A 986 -97.31 10.34 37.52
C VAL A 986 -98.67 10.64 36.94
N SER A 987 -99.22 9.69 36.18
CA SER A 987 -100.48 9.87 35.45
C SER A 987 -101.45 8.73 35.74
N ASP A 988 -102.75 9.04 35.86
CA ASP A 988 -103.83 8.07 35.84
C ASP A 988 -104.34 7.78 34.41
N GLY A 989 -105.21 6.78 34.28
CA GLY A 989 -105.82 6.38 33.02
C GLY A 989 -106.94 7.29 32.49
N ARG A 990 -107.39 8.30 33.24
CA ARG A 990 -108.45 9.27 32.86
C ARG A 990 -107.90 10.68 32.57
N GLY A 991 -106.58 10.83 32.55
CA GLY A 991 -105.88 12.05 32.15
C GLY A 991 -105.49 12.98 33.29
N GLY A 992 -105.73 12.58 34.55
CA GLY A 992 -105.19 13.29 35.71
C GLY A 992 -103.69 13.03 35.82
N THR A 993 -102.91 14.11 35.95
CA THR A 993 -101.45 14.03 36.02
C THR A 993 -100.92 14.89 37.16
N SER A 994 -99.91 14.38 37.85
CA SER A 994 -99.14 15.07 38.88
C SER A 994 -97.66 14.96 38.57
N VAL A 995 -96.91 16.02 38.85
CA VAL A 995 -95.48 16.11 38.53
C VAL A 995 -94.73 16.58 39.77
N LYS A 996 -93.53 16.02 39.99
CA LYS A 996 -92.67 16.39 41.11
C LYS A 996 -91.20 16.34 40.73
N GLU A 997 -90.39 17.25 41.27
CA GLU A 997 -88.96 17.36 40.95
C GLU A 997 -88.08 17.09 42.18
N TYR A 998 -86.90 16.50 41.94
CA TYR A 998 -85.95 16.06 42.96
C TYR A 998 -84.53 16.47 42.57
N ARG A 999 -83.76 17.11 43.46
CA ARG A 999 -82.35 17.45 43.25
C ARG A 999 -81.42 16.75 44.24
N ILE A 1000 -80.35 16.18 43.72
CA ILE A 1000 -79.30 15.54 44.50
C ILE A 1000 -78.00 16.30 44.29
N HIS A 1001 -77.34 16.72 45.37
CA HIS A 1001 -75.97 17.23 45.28
C HIS A 1001 -74.98 16.12 45.67
N TYR A 1002 -74.24 15.59 44.69
CA TYR A 1002 -73.23 14.58 44.92
C TYR A 1002 -71.88 15.23 45.18
N SER A 1003 -71.22 14.90 46.28
CA SER A 1003 -70.01 15.62 46.73
C SER A 1003 -68.68 15.09 46.15
N GLY A 1004 -68.71 13.96 45.42
CA GLY A 1004 -67.54 13.38 44.73
C GLY A 1004 -66.47 12.78 45.67
N PRO A 1005 -65.54 11.94 45.18
CA PRO A 1005 -64.53 11.30 46.02
C PRO A 1005 -63.48 12.33 46.52
N ARG A 1006 -63.36 12.49 47.85
CA ARG A 1006 -62.31 13.32 48.49
C ARG A 1006 -60.92 12.70 48.28
N ALA A 1007 -60.00 13.43 47.64
CA ALA A 1007 -58.59 13.07 47.61
C ALA A 1007 -57.88 13.50 48.93
N PRO A 1008 -56.95 12.70 49.47
CA PRO A 1008 -56.15 13.06 50.65
C PRO A 1008 -55.03 14.08 50.30
N ASN A 1009 -54.98 15.20 51.02
CA ASN A 1009 -53.97 16.28 50.92
C ASN A 1009 -52.57 15.86 51.43
N PRO A 1010 -51.50 16.47 50.89
CA PRO A 1010 -50.69 17.40 51.70
C PRO A 1010 -51.05 18.86 51.46
#